data_AF-A0AA36A9S6-F1
#
_entry.id   AF-A0AA36A9S6-F1
#
_cell.length_a   1.000
_cell.length_b   1.000
_cell.length_c   1.000
_cell.angle_alpha   90.00
_cell.angle_beta   90.00
_cell.angle_gamma   90.00
#
_symmetry.space_group_name_H-M   'P 1'
#
loop_
_entity.id
_entity.type
_entity.pdbx_description
1 polymer ?
#
loop_
_entity_poly.entity_id
_entity_poly.type
_entity_poly.pdbx_seq_one_letter_code
_entity_poly.pdbx_strand_id
1 'polypeptide(L)'
;MDKAQRFTWRLIAAGVCLLTLSQAARADSLDEQRNRYAQIKQAWDNRQMDVVEQMMPGLKNYPLYPYLEYRQITDDLMNQPTVTVTNFVRANPTLPPARTLESRFVNELARREDWRGLLAFSPEKPRTTEAQCNYYYAKWNTGQAEEAWQGAKELWLTGKSQPNACDKLFSVWRASGTQDPLSYLERIRLAMKAGNTGLVTVLAGQMPAEYQTIASAIISLANDPNSVMNFARTTGATDFTRQMAAVAFASVARQDAENARLMIPSLVQAQQLNEDQTQELRDIVAWRLMGNDVTDEQAKWRDDAIMRSQSTTLVERRVRMALGTGDRRGLNTWLARLPMEAKEKDEWRYWQADLLLERGRENEAKEILHALMQQRGFYPMVAAQRLGEEYVLKIDKAPGNVDNALTQGPEMARVRELMYWNLDNTARSEWANLVTSRTKTEQAQLARYAFNNQWWDLSVQATIAGKLWDHLEERFPLAYQDIFTRYTRGKDIPQSYAMAIARQESAWNPKVKSPVGASGLMQIMPGTATHTVKMFSIPGYSSQNQLLDPEMNINIGTSYLQYVYQQFGNNRIFSSAAYNAGPGRVRTWLGNSAGRIDAVAFVESIPFSETRGYVKNVLAYDAYYRYFMGQKDTLMSDSEWQRRY
;
A
#
# COMPACT_ATOMS: atom_id res chain seq x y z
N MET A 1 -54.44 -31.46 71.59
CA MET A 1 -53.65 -31.86 70.41
C MET A 1 -54.03 -31.13 69.12
N ASP A 2 -54.80 -30.03 69.15
CA ASP A 2 -55.22 -29.32 67.92
C ASP A 2 -54.56 -27.94 67.68
N LYS A 3 -53.75 -27.44 68.63
CA LYS A 3 -53.01 -26.18 68.45
C LYS A 3 -51.65 -26.36 67.76
N ALA A 4 -51.19 -27.59 67.57
CA ALA A 4 -49.88 -27.91 66.98
C ALA A 4 -49.91 -28.12 65.45
N GLN A 5 -51.08 -28.30 64.82
CA GLN A 5 -51.19 -28.52 63.37
C GLN A 5 -51.46 -27.25 62.55
N ARG A 6 -51.98 -26.16 63.16
CA ARG A 6 -52.28 -24.93 62.42
C ARG A 6 -51.11 -23.96 62.25
N PHE A 7 -50.03 -24.12 63.03
CA PHE A 7 -48.86 -23.24 62.97
C PHE A 7 -47.84 -23.71 61.91
N THR A 8 -47.75 -25.02 61.67
CA THR A 8 -46.87 -25.62 60.67
C THR A 8 -47.30 -25.34 59.23
N TRP A 9 -48.61 -25.23 58.95
CA TRP A 9 -49.10 -24.92 57.61
C TRP A 9 -48.91 -23.45 57.18
N ARG A 10 -48.85 -22.50 58.12
CA ARG A 10 -48.59 -21.08 57.80
C ARG A 10 -47.11 -20.79 57.52
N LEU A 11 -46.20 -21.54 58.14
CA LEU A 11 -44.75 -21.43 57.87
C LEU A 11 -44.35 -22.11 56.55
N ILE A 12 -45.08 -23.16 56.12
CA ILE A 12 -44.85 -23.77 54.79
C ILE A 12 -45.42 -22.88 53.68
N ALA A 13 -46.56 -22.22 53.87
CA ALA A 13 -47.09 -21.27 52.88
C ALA A 13 -46.22 -20.00 52.71
N ALA A 14 -45.57 -19.53 53.77
CA ALA A 14 -44.61 -18.42 53.68
C ALA A 14 -43.25 -18.85 53.09
N GLY A 15 -42.86 -20.12 53.23
CA GLY A 15 -41.65 -20.68 52.61
C GLY A 15 -41.80 -21.06 51.13
N VAL A 16 -43.02 -21.32 50.65
CA VAL A 16 -43.29 -21.72 49.27
C VAL A 16 -43.60 -20.54 48.33
N CYS A 17 -43.85 -19.32 48.85
CA CYS A 17 -43.89 -18.10 48.04
C CYS A 17 -42.54 -17.36 47.95
N LEU A 18 -41.49 -17.83 48.63
CA LEU A 18 -40.15 -17.23 48.63
C LEU A 18 -39.08 -18.06 47.93
N LEU A 19 -39.48 -19.13 47.23
CA LEU A 19 -38.60 -19.89 46.34
C LEU A 19 -39.13 -19.79 44.91
N THR A 20 -38.25 -19.23 44.05
CA THR A 20 -38.28 -19.18 42.58
C THR A 20 -39.07 -18.07 41.90
N LEU A 21 -38.75 -16.81 42.21
CA LEU A 21 -38.43 -15.82 41.17
C LEU A 21 -36.95 -15.42 41.29
N SER A 22 -36.07 -16.42 41.41
CA SER A 22 -34.73 -16.28 40.88
C SER A 22 -34.86 -16.22 39.36
N GLN A 23 -35.07 -15.03 38.82
CA GLN A 23 -34.54 -14.75 37.49
C GLN A 23 -33.03 -14.96 37.62
N ALA A 24 -32.58 -16.18 37.35
CA ALA A 24 -31.23 -16.37 36.89
C ALA A 24 -31.13 -15.47 35.67
N ALA A 25 -30.47 -14.33 35.81
CA ALA A 25 -30.03 -13.51 34.71
C ALA A 25 -29.13 -14.41 33.88
N ARG A 26 -29.72 -15.18 32.96
CA ARG A 26 -28.96 -15.93 31.98
C ARG A 26 -28.22 -14.88 31.19
N ALA A 27 -26.90 -14.93 31.23
CA ALA A 27 -26.09 -14.17 30.30
C ALA A 27 -26.64 -14.49 28.91
N ASP A 28 -27.10 -13.46 28.19
CA ASP A 28 -27.62 -13.63 26.84
C ASP A 28 -26.61 -14.42 26.00
N SER A 29 -27.13 -15.34 25.19
CA SER A 29 -26.30 -16.05 24.23
C SER A 29 -25.62 -15.07 23.26
N LEU A 30 -24.48 -15.46 22.69
CA LEU A 30 -23.77 -14.62 21.72
C LEU A 30 -24.65 -14.27 20.50
N ASP A 31 -25.53 -15.18 20.08
CA ASP A 31 -26.45 -14.95 18.96
C ASP A 31 -27.56 -13.94 19.30
N GLU A 32 -28.07 -13.95 20.53
CA GLU A 32 -28.99 -12.91 21.01
C GLU A 32 -28.30 -11.54 21.05
N GLN A 33 -27.04 -11.49 21.50
CA GLN A 33 -26.25 -10.26 21.50
C GLN A 33 -25.98 -9.74 20.08
N ARG A 34 -25.69 -10.63 19.11
CA ARG A 34 -25.54 -10.26 17.69
C ARG A 34 -26.81 -9.63 17.12
N ASN A 35 -27.97 -10.22 17.39
CA ASN A 35 -29.24 -9.68 16.93
C ASN A 35 -29.51 -8.29 17.50
N ARG A 36 -29.30 -8.11 18.81
CA ARG A 36 -29.43 -6.78 19.45
C ARG A 36 -28.41 -5.78 18.92
N TYR A 37 -27.18 -6.19 18.63
CA TYR A 37 -26.15 -5.34 18.04
C TYR A 37 -26.52 -4.84 16.63
N ALA A 38 -27.15 -5.69 15.81
CA ALA A 38 -27.66 -5.25 14.51
C ALA A 38 -28.84 -4.26 14.65
N GLN A 39 -29.79 -4.58 15.54
CA GLN A 39 -30.96 -3.74 15.83
C GLN A 39 -30.57 -2.36 16.36
N ILE A 40 -29.65 -2.29 17.32
CA ILE A 40 -29.22 -0.99 17.89
C ILE A 40 -28.52 -0.14 16.82
N LYS A 41 -27.70 -0.74 15.94
CA LYS A 41 -27.07 -0.01 14.83
C LYS A 41 -28.12 0.57 13.87
N GLN A 42 -29.13 -0.22 13.52
CA GLN A 42 -30.22 0.23 12.65
C GLN A 42 -31.02 1.38 13.30
N ALA A 43 -31.36 1.26 14.59
CA ALA A 43 -32.03 2.32 15.32
C ALA A 43 -31.18 3.61 15.35
N TRP A 44 -29.86 3.47 15.56
CA TRP A 44 -28.92 4.58 15.59
C TRP A 44 -28.76 5.26 14.22
N ASP A 45 -28.69 4.47 13.15
CA ASP A 45 -28.63 4.99 11.78
C ASP A 45 -29.92 5.76 11.42
N ASN A 46 -31.06 5.35 11.98
CA ASN A 46 -32.35 6.03 11.86
C ASN A 46 -32.61 7.14 12.90
N ARG A 47 -31.63 7.45 13.77
CA ARG A 47 -31.74 8.45 14.86
C ARG A 47 -32.85 8.18 15.89
N GLN A 48 -33.22 6.92 16.11
CA GLN A 48 -34.16 6.49 17.14
C GLN A 48 -33.44 6.37 18.50
N MET A 49 -33.09 7.50 19.08
CA MET A 49 -32.16 7.55 20.23
C MET A 49 -32.74 6.99 21.52
N ASP A 50 -34.07 7.03 21.70
CA ASP A 50 -34.80 6.38 22.79
C ASP A 50 -34.56 4.86 22.79
N VAL A 51 -34.63 4.23 21.61
CA VAL A 51 -34.32 2.80 21.43
C VAL A 51 -32.85 2.52 21.70
N VAL A 52 -31.95 3.39 21.21
CA VAL A 52 -30.50 3.24 21.45
C VAL A 52 -30.19 3.28 22.95
N GLU A 53 -30.70 4.28 23.67
CA GLU A 53 -30.48 4.43 25.12
C GLU A 53 -31.00 3.23 25.91
N GLN A 54 -32.16 2.69 25.53
CA GLN A 54 -32.72 1.49 26.16
C GLN A 54 -31.86 0.25 25.90
N MET A 55 -31.29 0.09 24.70
CA MET A 55 -30.56 -1.11 24.30
C MET A 55 -29.09 -1.12 24.74
N MET A 56 -28.44 0.05 24.85
CA MET A 56 -27.01 0.19 25.16
C MET A 56 -26.58 -0.62 26.40
N PRO A 57 -27.24 -0.53 27.58
CA PRO A 57 -26.79 -1.23 28.78
C PRO A 57 -26.78 -2.76 28.66
N GLY A 58 -27.68 -3.32 27.84
CA GLY A 58 -27.81 -4.77 27.63
C GLY A 58 -26.71 -5.37 26.74
N LEU A 59 -25.87 -4.54 26.11
CA LEU A 59 -24.80 -4.99 25.23
C LEU A 59 -23.40 -4.90 25.84
N LYS A 60 -23.24 -4.52 27.12
CA LYS A 60 -21.92 -4.34 27.76
C LYS A 60 -20.98 -5.55 27.67
N ASN A 61 -21.53 -6.76 27.63
CA ASN A 61 -20.76 -8.00 27.54
C ASN A 61 -20.48 -8.43 26.08
N TYR A 62 -21.02 -7.74 25.08
CA TYR A 62 -20.79 -8.05 23.67
C TYR A 62 -19.41 -7.52 23.24
N PRO A 63 -18.59 -8.30 22.52
CA PRO A 63 -17.22 -7.89 22.17
C PRO A 63 -17.11 -6.54 21.46
N LEU A 64 -18.10 -6.17 20.64
CA LEU A 64 -18.09 -4.90 19.89
C LEU A 64 -18.73 -3.73 20.64
N TYR A 65 -19.11 -3.88 21.91
CA TYR A 65 -19.63 -2.78 22.71
C TYR A 65 -18.72 -1.53 22.74
N PRO A 66 -17.37 -1.65 22.83
CA PRO A 66 -16.50 -0.48 22.76
C PRO A 66 -16.61 0.34 21.46
N TYR A 67 -17.08 -0.27 20.36
CA TYR A 67 -17.36 0.47 19.12
C TYR A 67 -18.65 1.31 19.23
N LEU A 68 -19.64 0.86 20.02
CA LEU A 68 -20.84 1.65 20.33
C LEU A 68 -20.51 2.82 21.25
N GLU A 69 -19.69 2.59 22.27
CA GLU A 69 -19.20 3.66 23.15
C GLU A 69 -18.40 4.71 22.36
N TYR A 70 -17.52 4.27 21.45
CA TYR A 70 -16.82 5.19 20.53
C TYR A 70 -17.81 6.02 19.71
N ARG A 71 -18.86 5.40 19.14
CA ARG A 71 -19.89 6.12 18.38
C ARG A 71 -20.61 7.14 19.26
N GLN A 72 -21.01 6.77 20.48
CA GLN A 72 -21.65 7.67 21.44
C GLN A 72 -20.79 8.89 21.77
N ILE A 73 -19.50 8.66 22.10
CA ILE A 73 -18.57 9.73 22.47
C ILE A 73 -18.34 10.66 21.26
N THR A 74 -18.22 10.10 20.06
CA THR A 74 -17.90 10.89 18.87
C THR A 74 -19.10 11.61 18.25
N ASP A 75 -20.33 11.16 18.51
CA ASP A 75 -21.57 11.83 18.08
C ASP A 75 -21.73 13.21 18.74
N ASP A 76 -21.20 13.41 19.95
CA ASP A 76 -21.25 14.68 20.69
C ASP A 76 -19.86 15.18 21.12
N LEU A 77 -18.82 14.90 20.30
CA LEU A 77 -17.42 15.13 20.67
C LEU A 77 -17.13 16.59 21.08
N MET A 78 -17.88 17.56 20.55
CA MET A 78 -17.71 18.98 20.86
C MET A 78 -18.09 19.35 22.30
N ASN A 79 -18.97 18.58 22.93
CA ASN A 79 -19.41 18.82 24.31
C ASN A 79 -18.82 17.80 25.30
N GLN A 80 -18.09 16.79 24.82
CA GLN A 80 -17.46 15.80 25.70
C GLN A 80 -16.43 16.44 26.64
N PRO A 81 -16.47 16.11 27.95
CA PRO A 81 -15.44 16.52 28.89
C PRO A 81 -14.20 15.61 28.74
N THR A 82 -13.02 16.17 29.00
CA THR A 82 -11.73 15.49 28.86
C THR A 82 -11.68 14.18 29.65
N VAL A 83 -12.28 14.13 30.84
CA VAL A 83 -12.31 12.93 31.69
C VAL A 83 -13.01 11.75 31.01
N THR A 84 -14.10 11.98 30.28
CA THR A 84 -14.84 10.91 29.57
C THR A 84 -13.96 10.27 28.50
N VAL A 85 -13.30 11.10 27.69
CA VAL A 85 -12.44 10.62 26.60
C VAL A 85 -11.20 9.91 27.16
N THR A 86 -10.57 10.48 28.20
CA THR A 86 -9.44 9.85 28.89
C THR A 86 -9.80 8.47 29.44
N ASN A 87 -10.95 8.35 30.11
CA ASN A 87 -11.41 7.09 30.66
C ASN A 87 -11.65 6.05 29.57
N PHE A 88 -12.29 6.44 28.46
CA PHE A 88 -12.52 5.55 27.33
C PHE A 88 -11.23 5.06 26.67
N VAL A 89 -10.28 5.96 26.41
CA VAL A 89 -8.99 5.62 25.80
C VAL A 89 -8.19 4.68 26.71
N ARG A 90 -8.13 4.96 28.02
CA ARG A 90 -7.42 4.12 29.00
C ARG A 90 -8.07 2.75 29.18
N ALA A 91 -9.41 2.68 29.15
CA ALA A 91 -10.13 1.42 29.26
C ALA A 91 -9.97 0.53 28.02
N ASN A 92 -9.60 1.10 26.87
CA ASN A 92 -9.55 0.41 25.58
C ASN A 92 -8.18 0.50 24.86
N PRO A 93 -7.07 0.04 25.46
CA PRO A 93 -5.71 0.28 24.97
C PRO A 93 -5.38 -0.42 23.63
N THR A 94 -6.10 -1.49 23.29
CA THR A 94 -5.93 -2.25 22.04
C THR A 94 -6.89 -1.82 20.93
N LEU A 95 -7.97 -1.10 21.27
CA LEU A 95 -9.03 -0.74 20.33
C LEU A 95 -8.51 0.30 19.32
N PRO A 96 -8.47 0.02 18.00
CA PRO A 96 -7.97 0.95 16.99
C PRO A 96 -8.64 2.34 17.03
N PRO A 97 -9.99 2.47 17.07
CA PRO A 97 -10.61 3.79 17.15
C PRO A 97 -10.34 4.54 18.46
N ALA A 98 -10.02 3.88 19.58
CA ALA A 98 -9.59 4.58 20.79
C ALA A 98 -8.22 5.25 20.60
N ARG A 99 -7.29 4.56 19.93
CA ARG A 99 -5.96 5.11 19.60
C ARG A 99 -6.04 6.30 18.64
N THR A 100 -6.99 6.30 17.70
CA THR A 100 -7.20 7.46 16.81
C THR A 100 -8.02 8.56 17.48
N LEU A 101 -8.89 8.23 18.44
CA LEU A 101 -9.66 9.20 19.22
C LEU A 101 -8.75 10.14 20.00
N GLU A 102 -7.62 9.65 20.53
CA GLU A 102 -6.63 10.48 21.22
C GLU A 102 -6.21 11.68 20.35
N SER A 103 -5.77 11.45 19.13
CA SER A 103 -5.36 12.54 18.21
C SER A 103 -6.56 13.36 17.73
N ARG A 104 -7.74 12.74 17.53
CA ARG A 104 -8.97 13.45 17.15
C ARG A 104 -9.43 14.41 18.26
N PHE A 105 -9.29 14.02 19.53
CA PHE A 105 -9.69 14.84 20.66
C PHE A 105 -8.65 15.94 20.97
N VAL A 106 -7.36 15.70 20.72
CA VAL A 106 -6.36 16.78 20.70
C VAL A 106 -6.77 17.90 19.73
N ASN A 107 -7.23 17.54 18.53
CA ASN A 107 -7.73 18.52 17.56
C ASN A 107 -9.02 19.22 18.03
N GLU A 108 -9.92 18.52 18.73
CA GLU A 108 -11.11 19.13 19.31
C GLU A 108 -10.75 20.13 20.43
N LEU A 109 -9.83 19.79 21.34
CA LEU A 109 -9.36 20.72 22.38
C LEU A 109 -8.67 21.95 21.76
N ALA A 110 -7.95 21.76 20.66
CA ALA A 110 -7.37 22.87 19.90
C ALA A 110 -8.44 23.76 19.25
N ARG A 111 -9.55 23.18 18.76
CA ARG A 111 -10.70 23.93 18.24
C ARG A 111 -11.38 24.76 19.34
N ARG A 112 -11.38 24.26 20.57
CA ARG A 112 -11.87 24.98 21.77
C ARG A 112 -10.86 26.01 22.31
N GLU A 113 -9.67 26.10 21.71
CA GLU A 113 -8.54 26.90 22.20
C GLU A 113 -8.12 26.55 23.65
N ASP A 114 -8.45 25.35 24.12
CA ASP A 114 -8.09 24.86 25.45
C ASP A 114 -6.66 24.28 25.44
N TRP A 115 -5.67 25.17 25.31
CA TRP A 115 -4.26 24.79 25.21
C TRP A 115 -3.73 24.08 26.46
N ARG A 116 -4.20 24.49 27.64
CA ARG A 116 -3.82 23.84 28.91
C ARG A 116 -4.46 22.46 29.03
N GLY A 117 -5.75 22.33 28.72
CA GLY A 117 -6.44 21.04 28.72
C GLY A 117 -5.90 20.09 27.66
N LEU A 118 -5.46 20.59 26.51
CA LEU A 118 -4.80 19.81 25.46
C LEU A 118 -3.53 19.13 25.99
N LEU A 119 -2.64 19.88 26.62
CA LEU A 119 -1.40 19.32 27.18
C LEU A 119 -1.62 18.46 28.43
N ALA A 120 -2.69 18.73 29.20
CA ALA A 120 -3.09 17.86 30.29
C ALA A 120 -3.66 16.51 29.81
N PHE A 121 -4.38 16.52 28.68
CA PHE A 121 -4.92 15.33 28.04
C PHE A 121 -3.86 14.50 27.31
N SER A 122 -3.01 15.17 26.53
CA SER A 122 -1.92 14.59 25.74
C SER A 122 -0.59 15.24 26.16
N PRO A 123 0.01 14.81 27.27
CA PRO A 123 1.30 15.34 27.73
C PRO A 123 2.44 14.95 26.80
N GLU A 124 2.30 13.83 26.09
CA GLU A 124 3.24 13.33 25.09
C GLU A 124 2.83 13.77 23.68
N LYS A 125 3.81 13.75 22.75
CA LYS A 125 3.61 14.07 21.34
C LYS A 125 2.55 13.14 20.71
N PRO A 126 1.44 13.67 20.16
CA PRO A 126 0.39 12.85 19.55
C PRO A 126 0.84 12.26 18.19
N ARG A 127 0.05 11.33 17.65
CA ARG A 127 0.47 10.51 16.49
C ARG A 127 0.29 11.22 15.15
N THR A 128 -0.84 11.89 14.92
CA THR A 128 -1.13 12.48 13.60
C THR A 128 -0.43 13.84 13.46
N THR A 129 0.01 14.17 12.24
CA THR A 129 0.66 15.46 11.93
C THR A 129 -0.21 16.65 12.34
N GLU A 130 -1.52 16.59 12.11
CA GLU A 130 -2.45 17.65 12.51
C GLU A 130 -2.48 17.86 14.03
N ALA A 131 -2.58 16.77 14.79
CA ALA A 131 -2.55 16.82 16.25
C ALA A 131 -1.20 17.30 16.77
N GLN A 132 -0.09 16.93 16.13
CA GLN A 132 1.25 17.42 16.48
C GLN A 132 1.35 18.94 16.29
N CYS A 133 0.80 19.47 15.19
CA CYS A 133 0.77 20.91 14.96
C CYS A 133 0.00 21.65 16.06
N ASN A 134 -1.14 21.11 16.49
CA ASN A 134 -1.90 21.66 17.61
C ASN A 134 -1.17 21.49 18.96
N TYR A 135 -0.49 20.37 19.19
CA TYR A 135 0.31 20.11 20.39
C TYR A 135 1.45 21.13 20.56
N TYR A 136 2.27 21.34 19.53
CA TYR A 136 3.35 22.33 19.61
C TYR A 136 2.82 23.77 19.66
N TYR A 137 1.66 24.04 19.06
CA TYR A 137 0.99 25.33 19.24
C TYR A 137 0.51 25.55 20.68
N ALA A 138 0.03 24.49 21.35
CA ALA A 138 -0.32 24.52 22.77
C ALA A 138 0.92 24.71 23.67
N LYS A 139 2.05 24.08 23.33
CA LYS A 139 3.34 24.31 24.00
C LYS A 139 3.74 25.78 23.96
N TRP A 140 3.67 26.41 22.79
CA TRP A 140 3.92 27.85 22.65
C TRP A 140 2.97 28.70 23.52
N ASN A 141 1.65 28.46 23.45
CA ASN A 141 0.66 29.20 24.24
C ASN A 141 0.83 29.06 25.76
N THR A 142 1.49 27.98 26.23
CA THR A 142 1.71 27.70 27.65
C THR A 142 3.13 28.05 28.12
N GLY A 143 3.89 28.80 27.32
CA GLY A 143 5.22 29.31 27.68
C GLY A 143 6.38 28.36 27.36
N GLN A 144 6.14 27.23 26.70
CA GLN A 144 7.15 26.24 26.32
C GLN A 144 7.64 26.49 24.88
N ALA A 145 8.15 27.71 24.62
CA ALA A 145 8.48 28.16 23.27
C ALA A 145 9.60 27.34 22.60
N GLU A 146 10.65 26.99 23.35
CA GLU A 146 11.78 26.23 22.80
C GLU A 146 11.35 24.86 22.24
N GLU A 147 10.54 24.11 23.00
CA GLU A 147 10.00 22.82 22.56
C GLU A 147 9.05 22.98 21.37
N ALA A 148 8.24 24.05 21.35
CA ALA A 148 7.37 24.37 20.23
C ALA A 148 8.16 24.58 18.92
N TRP A 149 9.33 25.24 18.99
CA TRP A 149 10.17 25.51 17.83
C TRP A 149 10.89 24.28 17.30
N GLN A 150 11.33 23.38 18.20
CA GLN A 150 11.89 22.10 17.80
C GLN A 150 10.86 21.29 16.99
N GLY A 151 9.63 21.21 17.50
CA GLY A 151 8.51 20.55 16.82
C GLY A 151 8.10 21.23 15.51
N ALA A 152 8.03 22.57 15.50
CA ALA A 152 7.72 23.34 14.31
C ALA A 152 8.75 23.09 13.20
N LYS A 153 10.04 23.05 13.53
CA LYS A 153 11.12 22.76 12.57
C LYS A 153 10.99 21.35 11.98
N GLU A 154 10.73 20.34 12.82
CA GLU A 154 10.49 18.96 12.36
C GLU A 154 9.30 18.89 11.39
N LEU A 155 8.20 19.55 11.71
CA LEU A 155 6.99 19.60 10.89
C LEU A 155 7.15 20.46 9.63
N TRP A 156 8.08 21.42 9.63
CA TRP A 156 8.34 22.33 8.52
C TRP A 156 9.16 21.70 7.40
N LEU A 157 10.16 20.88 7.74
CA LEU A 157 11.15 20.33 6.79
C LEU A 157 10.59 19.16 5.94
N THR A 158 9.56 19.45 5.14
CA THR A 158 8.95 18.55 4.17
C THR A 158 8.45 19.30 2.95
N GLY A 159 8.50 18.64 1.78
CA GLY A 159 7.94 19.18 0.53
C GLY A 159 6.44 18.99 0.37
N LYS A 160 5.81 18.26 1.30
CA LYS A 160 4.35 18.05 1.30
C LYS A 160 3.64 19.25 1.93
N SER A 161 2.48 19.58 1.41
CA SER A 161 1.56 20.50 2.10
C SER A 161 1.14 19.87 3.43
N GLN A 162 1.31 20.62 4.51
CA GLN A 162 0.95 20.18 5.85
C GLN A 162 -0.52 20.52 6.15
N PRO A 163 -1.14 19.90 7.18
CA PRO A 163 -2.47 20.29 7.63
C PRO A 163 -2.56 21.78 7.96
N ASN A 164 -3.71 22.42 7.69
CA ASN A 164 -3.94 23.84 7.97
C ASN A 164 -3.69 24.21 9.45
N ALA A 165 -3.84 23.25 10.38
CA ALA A 165 -3.51 23.44 11.79
C ALA A 165 -2.05 23.84 12.04
N CYS A 166 -1.14 23.54 11.11
CA CYS A 166 0.27 23.89 11.20
C CYS A 166 0.55 25.34 10.80
N ASP A 167 -0.34 26.00 10.05
CA ASP A 167 -0.09 27.36 9.53
C ASP A 167 0.06 28.37 10.67
N LYS A 168 -0.80 28.29 11.70
CA LYS A 168 -0.69 29.12 12.90
C LYS A 168 0.61 28.86 13.67
N LEU A 169 1.07 27.60 13.74
CA LEU A 169 2.32 27.23 14.40
C LEU A 169 3.53 27.81 13.65
N PHE A 170 3.55 27.65 12.33
CA PHE A 170 4.61 28.21 11.50
C PHE A 170 4.61 29.74 11.51
N SER A 171 3.43 30.36 11.54
CA SER A 171 3.28 31.82 11.65
C SER A 171 3.89 32.35 12.95
N VAL A 172 3.55 31.77 14.11
CA VAL A 172 4.11 32.24 15.39
C VAL A 172 5.60 31.90 15.55
N TRP A 173 6.06 30.78 14.97
CA TRP A 173 7.49 30.44 14.93
C TRP A 173 8.29 31.44 14.11
N ARG A 174 7.76 31.86 12.95
CA ARG A 174 8.37 32.90 12.14
C ARG A 174 8.35 34.26 12.84
N ALA A 175 7.22 34.64 13.43
CA ALA A 175 7.06 35.91 14.14
C ALA A 175 7.98 36.05 15.37
N SER A 176 8.43 34.93 15.95
CA SER A 176 9.39 34.96 17.07
C SER A 176 10.81 35.35 16.66
N GLY A 177 11.12 35.37 15.36
CA GLY A 177 12.47 35.66 14.84
C GLY A 177 13.47 34.51 15.01
N THR A 178 13.03 33.36 15.54
CA THR A 178 13.89 32.18 15.77
C THR A 178 13.91 31.19 14.61
N GLN A 179 13.08 31.40 13.59
CA GLN A 179 13.09 30.59 12.38
C GLN A 179 14.36 30.90 11.57
N ASP A 180 15.25 29.91 11.47
CA ASP A 180 16.44 29.98 10.64
C ASP A 180 16.06 30.23 9.16
N PRO A 181 16.53 31.33 8.52
CA PRO A 181 16.27 31.60 7.11
C PRO A 181 16.66 30.45 6.18
N LEU A 182 17.70 29.68 6.51
CA LEU A 182 18.10 28.51 5.72
C LEU A 182 17.05 27.40 5.77
N SER A 183 16.37 27.21 6.90
CA SER A 183 15.28 26.24 7.01
C SER A 183 14.07 26.61 6.15
N TYR A 184 13.85 27.92 5.93
CA TYR A 184 12.81 28.40 5.02
C TYR A 184 13.15 28.04 3.57
N LEU A 185 14.38 28.31 3.16
CA LEU A 185 14.89 28.00 1.82
C LEU A 185 14.92 26.49 1.56
N GLU A 186 15.29 25.69 2.57
CA GLU A 186 15.27 24.24 2.49
C GLU A 186 13.86 23.68 2.23
N ARG A 187 12.82 24.27 2.84
CA ARG A 187 11.44 23.84 2.56
C ARG A 187 11.02 24.13 1.12
N ILE A 188 11.45 25.25 0.54
CA ILE A 188 11.25 25.53 -0.89
C ILE A 188 11.89 24.44 -1.75
N ARG A 189 13.14 24.07 -1.44
CA ARG A 189 13.88 23.02 -2.15
C ARG A 189 13.16 21.67 -2.05
N LEU A 190 12.70 21.29 -0.86
CA LEU A 190 11.96 20.06 -0.63
C LEU A 190 10.62 20.05 -1.38
N ALA A 191 9.90 21.18 -1.40
CA ALA A 191 8.63 21.31 -2.13
C ALA A 191 8.85 21.17 -3.64
N MET A 192 9.89 21.80 -4.19
CA MET A 192 10.26 21.67 -5.59
C MET A 192 10.59 20.22 -5.94
N LYS A 193 11.44 19.56 -5.13
CA LYS A 193 11.81 18.15 -5.32
C LYS A 193 10.60 17.20 -5.24
N ALA A 194 9.61 17.53 -4.42
CA ALA A 194 8.35 16.78 -4.33
C ALA A 194 7.36 17.07 -5.48
N GLY A 195 7.68 18.01 -6.38
CA GLY A 195 6.79 18.46 -7.45
C GLY A 195 5.65 19.35 -6.97
N ASN A 196 5.70 19.88 -5.75
CA ASN A 196 4.68 20.73 -5.15
C ASN A 196 4.92 22.21 -5.50
N THR A 197 4.77 22.55 -6.78
CA THR A 197 5.04 23.90 -7.30
C THR A 197 4.12 24.96 -6.70
N GLY A 198 2.88 24.59 -6.33
CA GLY A 198 1.97 25.47 -5.60
C GLY A 198 2.54 25.93 -4.26
N LEU A 199 3.08 25.00 -3.46
CA LEU A 199 3.75 25.34 -2.20
C LEU A 199 5.02 26.16 -2.41
N VAL A 200 5.81 25.86 -3.45
CA VAL A 200 6.99 26.66 -3.82
C VAL A 200 6.60 28.12 -4.05
N THR A 201 5.54 28.36 -4.84
CA THR A 201 5.05 29.71 -5.14
C THR A 201 4.55 30.43 -3.88
N VAL A 202 3.81 29.74 -3.01
CA VAL A 202 3.35 30.31 -1.73
C VAL A 202 4.52 30.72 -0.84
N LEU A 203 5.51 29.84 -0.67
CA LEU A 203 6.67 30.12 0.17
C LEU A 203 7.53 31.26 -0.40
N ALA A 204 7.77 31.26 -1.71
CA ALA A 204 8.53 32.32 -2.36
C ALA A 204 7.81 33.67 -2.35
N GLY A 205 6.47 33.70 -2.38
CA GLY A 205 5.68 34.92 -2.22
C GLY A 205 5.79 35.55 -0.82
N GLN A 206 6.20 34.77 0.18
CA GLN A 206 6.42 35.22 1.56
C GLN A 206 7.91 35.11 1.96
N MET A 207 8.84 35.25 1.02
CA MET A 207 10.27 35.05 1.27
C MET A 207 10.82 35.96 2.38
N PRO A 208 11.74 35.47 3.25
CA PRO A 208 12.53 36.33 4.11
C PRO A 208 13.36 37.36 3.32
N ALA A 209 13.65 38.52 3.94
CA ALA A 209 14.29 39.66 3.28
C ALA A 209 15.67 39.29 2.67
N GLU A 210 16.37 38.36 3.31
CA GLU A 210 17.68 37.84 2.93
C GLU A 210 17.69 37.19 1.53
N TYR A 211 16.55 36.63 1.10
CA TYR A 211 16.42 35.91 -0.17
C TYR A 211 15.40 36.56 -1.12
N GLN A 212 14.90 37.75 -0.80
CA GLN A 212 13.86 38.43 -1.58
C GLN A 212 14.26 38.66 -3.04
N THR A 213 15.56 38.84 -3.32
CA THR A 213 16.11 39.07 -4.66
C THR A 213 15.89 37.91 -5.63
N ILE A 214 15.77 36.67 -5.13
CA ILE A 214 15.56 35.47 -5.96
C ILE A 214 14.10 34.97 -5.95
N ALA A 215 13.22 35.59 -5.17
CA ALA A 215 11.83 35.15 -4.99
C ALA A 215 11.04 35.10 -6.31
N SER A 216 11.10 36.16 -7.11
CA SER A 216 10.41 36.22 -8.42
C SER A 216 10.92 35.16 -9.40
N ALA A 217 12.23 34.89 -9.37
CA ALA A 217 12.85 33.86 -10.22
C ALA A 217 12.39 32.45 -9.81
N ILE A 218 12.25 32.18 -8.50
CA ILE A 218 11.73 30.90 -7.99
C ILE A 218 10.26 30.70 -8.39
N ILE A 219 9.42 31.73 -8.26
CA ILE A 219 8.01 31.68 -8.69
C ILE A 219 7.92 31.38 -10.19
N SER A 220 8.72 32.07 -11.01
CA SER A 220 8.76 31.83 -12.44
C SER A 220 9.15 30.39 -12.76
N LEU A 221 10.18 29.86 -12.09
CA LEU A 221 10.66 28.48 -12.27
C LEU A 221 9.62 27.42 -11.88
N ALA A 222 8.84 27.68 -10.83
CA ALA A 222 7.78 26.79 -10.37
C ALA A 222 6.57 26.79 -11.33
N ASN A 223 6.27 27.93 -11.94
CA ASN A 223 5.17 28.08 -12.89
C ASN A 223 5.52 27.50 -14.27
N ASP A 224 6.76 27.71 -14.73
CA ASP A 224 7.25 27.20 -16.00
C ASP A 224 8.69 26.69 -15.87
N PRO A 225 8.92 25.36 -15.89
CA PRO A 225 10.27 24.81 -15.81
C PRO A 225 11.16 25.23 -17.00
N ASN A 226 10.58 25.66 -18.14
CA ASN A 226 11.37 26.14 -19.28
C ASN A 226 12.10 27.46 -18.98
N SER A 227 11.74 28.17 -17.91
CA SER A 227 12.48 29.35 -17.44
C SER A 227 13.81 29.00 -16.75
N VAL A 228 14.18 27.72 -16.64
CA VAL A 228 15.38 27.25 -15.92
C VAL A 228 16.68 27.92 -16.37
N MET A 229 16.85 28.16 -17.68
CA MET A 229 18.06 28.82 -18.18
C MET A 229 18.11 30.30 -17.79
N ASN A 230 16.96 30.98 -17.77
CA ASN A 230 16.89 32.36 -17.28
C ASN A 230 17.20 32.40 -15.78
N PHE A 231 16.54 31.55 -14.98
CA PHE A 231 16.80 31.40 -13.55
C PHE A 231 18.28 31.17 -13.25
N ALA A 232 18.92 30.25 -13.98
CA ALA A 232 20.34 29.93 -13.82
C ALA A 232 21.30 31.06 -14.18
N ARG A 233 20.89 32.01 -15.04
CA ARG A 233 21.73 33.17 -15.42
C ARG A 233 21.52 34.38 -14.52
N THR A 234 20.30 34.57 -14.03
CA THR A 234 19.94 35.76 -13.24
C THR A 234 20.10 35.58 -11.73
N THR A 235 20.35 34.36 -11.27
CA THR A 235 20.57 34.05 -9.85
C THR A 235 22.02 33.60 -9.61
N GLY A 236 22.59 34.00 -8.46
CA GLY A 236 23.94 33.59 -8.08
C GLY A 236 24.03 32.07 -7.86
N ALA A 237 25.09 31.45 -8.38
CA ALA A 237 25.26 30.00 -8.30
C ALA A 237 25.58 29.54 -6.87
N THR A 238 24.63 28.82 -6.27
CA THR A 238 24.72 28.23 -4.92
C THR A 238 24.24 26.79 -4.97
N ASP A 239 24.49 26.01 -3.92
CA ASP A 239 23.94 24.65 -3.85
C ASP A 239 22.40 24.64 -3.98
N PHE A 240 21.72 25.62 -3.37
CA PHE A 240 20.27 25.78 -3.48
C PHE A 240 19.82 26.02 -4.93
N THR A 241 20.37 27.02 -5.62
CA THR A 241 19.94 27.36 -6.99
C THR A 241 20.26 26.24 -7.97
N ARG A 242 21.39 25.53 -7.78
CA ARG A 242 21.74 24.34 -8.58
C ARG A 242 20.71 23.23 -8.42
N GLN A 243 20.32 22.90 -7.18
CA GLN A 243 19.31 21.87 -6.94
C GLN A 243 17.93 22.27 -7.48
N MET A 244 17.52 23.53 -7.34
CA MET A 244 16.27 24.03 -7.93
C MET A 244 16.28 23.93 -9.46
N ALA A 245 17.39 24.33 -10.09
CA ALA A 245 17.57 24.23 -11.53
C ALA A 245 17.56 22.77 -12.02
N ALA A 246 18.20 21.84 -11.30
CA ALA A 246 18.20 20.42 -11.65
C ALA A 246 16.78 19.81 -11.65
N VAL A 247 15.94 20.16 -10.67
CA VAL A 247 14.55 19.68 -10.62
C VAL A 247 13.71 20.26 -11.77
N ALA A 248 13.85 21.55 -12.05
CA ALA A 248 13.18 22.17 -13.19
C ALA A 248 13.67 21.56 -14.52
N PHE A 249 14.97 21.34 -14.65
CA PHE A 249 15.60 20.69 -15.80
C PHE A 249 15.05 19.27 -16.03
N ALA A 250 14.81 18.49 -14.97
CA ALA A 250 14.13 17.19 -15.08
C ALA A 250 12.72 17.31 -15.65
N SER A 251 12.00 18.39 -15.31
CA SER A 251 10.68 18.68 -15.88
C SER A 251 10.76 19.09 -17.35
N VAL A 252 11.78 19.88 -17.73
CA VAL A 252 12.07 20.21 -19.15
C VAL A 252 12.37 18.93 -19.93
N ALA A 253 13.28 18.08 -19.45
CA ALA A 253 13.62 16.81 -20.10
C ALA A 253 12.40 15.88 -20.22
N ARG A 254 11.45 15.96 -19.29
CA ARG A 254 10.20 15.22 -19.37
C ARG A 254 9.33 15.65 -20.54
N GLN A 255 9.31 16.95 -20.84
CA GLN A 255 8.55 17.55 -21.94
C GLN A 255 9.28 17.37 -23.28
N ASP A 256 10.57 17.69 -23.33
CA ASP A 256 11.42 17.63 -24.51
C ASP A 256 12.85 17.22 -24.11
N ALA A 257 13.21 15.98 -24.43
CA ALA A 257 14.51 15.41 -24.10
C ALA A 257 15.65 16.05 -24.90
N GLU A 258 15.38 16.47 -26.14
CA GLU A 258 16.41 17.04 -27.03
C GLU A 258 16.76 18.47 -26.61
N ASN A 259 15.74 19.28 -26.31
CA ASN A 259 15.95 20.62 -25.74
C ASN A 259 16.79 20.54 -24.45
N ALA A 260 16.45 19.62 -23.54
CA ALA A 260 17.22 19.41 -22.32
C ALA A 260 18.66 18.94 -22.60
N ARG A 261 18.88 18.02 -23.54
CA ARG A 261 20.21 17.55 -23.96
C ARG A 261 21.10 18.71 -24.42
N LEU A 262 20.56 19.56 -25.29
CA LEU A 262 21.27 20.72 -25.86
C LEU A 262 21.50 21.83 -24.83
N MET A 263 20.70 21.89 -23.77
CA MET A 263 20.81 22.89 -22.70
C MET A 263 21.94 22.61 -21.71
N ILE A 264 22.38 21.35 -21.55
CA ILE A 264 23.38 20.96 -20.55
C ILE A 264 24.64 21.86 -20.55
N PRO A 265 25.33 22.12 -21.68
CA PRO A 265 26.55 22.94 -21.66
C PRO A 265 26.31 24.36 -21.14
N SER A 266 25.18 24.96 -21.52
CA SER A 266 24.82 26.32 -21.08
C SER A 266 24.49 26.36 -19.59
N LEU A 267 23.80 25.33 -19.08
CA LEU A 267 23.44 25.23 -17.67
C LEU A 267 24.67 24.98 -16.79
N VAL A 268 25.58 24.12 -17.22
CA VAL A 268 26.87 23.87 -16.58
C VAL A 268 27.69 25.17 -16.49
N GLN A 269 27.77 25.92 -17.58
CA GLN A 269 28.47 27.20 -17.62
C GLN A 269 27.85 28.24 -16.69
N ALA A 270 26.52 28.38 -16.70
CA ALA A 270 25.82 29.42 -15.94
C ALA A 270 25.88 29.21 -14.43
N GLN A 271 25.86 27.95 -13.96
CA GLN A 271 25.87 27.62 -12.52
C GLN A 271 27.21 27.05 -12.03
N GLN A 272 28.23 27.00 -12.91
CA GLN A 272 29.55 26.43 -12.63
C GLN A 272 29.43 25.05 -11.97
N LEU A 273 28.66 24.16 -12.62
CA LEU A 273 28.39 22.82 -12.10
C LEU A 273 29.67 21.97 -12.08
N ASN A 274 29.83 21.17 -11.04
CA ASN A 274 30.90 20.18 -10.97
C ASN A 274 30.55 18.93 -11.81
N GLU A 275 31.46 17.96 -11.89
CA GLU A 275 31.25 16.74 -12.69
C GLU A 275 30.05 15.91 -12.21
N ASP A 276 29.85 15.77 -10.89
CA ASP A 276 28.73 15.02 -10.33
C ASP A 276 27.38 15.65 -10.68
N GLN A 277 27.27 16.97 -10.53
CA GLN A 277 26.08 17.74 -10.90
C GLN A 277 25.84 17.70 -12.41
N THR A 278 26.89 17.75 -13.21
CA THR A 278 26.78 17.60 -14.67
C THR A 278 26.30 16.20 -15.05
N GLN A 279 26.82 15.17 -14.37
CA GLN A 279 26.41 13.79 -14.58
C GLN A 279 24.94 13.56 -14.17
N GLU A 280 24.45 14.22 -13.12
CA GLU A 280 23.02 14.18 -12.75
C GLU A 280 22.13 14.70 -13.90
N LEU A 281 22.50 15.81 -14.55
CA LEU A 281 21.77 16.31 -15.72
C LEU A 281 21.82 15.33 -16.90
N ARG A 282 22.98 14.69 -17.12
CA ARG A 282 23.11 13.66 -18.16
C ARG A 282 22.20 12.46 -17.88
N ASP A 283 22.16 12.00 -16.64
CA ASP A 283 21.32 10.88 -16.20
C ASP A 283 19.84 11.20 -16.38
N ILE A 284 19.41 12.42 -16.03
CA ILE A 284 18.04 12.91 -16.24
C ILE A 284 17.62 12.80 -17.71
N VAL A 285 18.44 13.27 -18.64
CA VAL A 285 18.13 13.21 -20.08
C VAL A 285 18.20 11.77 -20.59
N ALA A 286 19.18 10.97 -20.14
CA ALA A 286 19.31 9.57 -20.52
C ALA A 286 18.05 8.75 -20.19
N TRP A 287 17.40 9.02 -19.04
CA TRP A 287 16.11 8.41 -18.68
C TRP A 287 14.99 8.68 -19.67
N ARG A 288 15.05 9.79 -20.40
CA ARG A 288 14.04 10.23 -21.38
C ARG A 288 14.30 9.66 -22.77
N LEU A 289 15.54 9.27 -23.06
CA LEU A 289 15.97 8.66 -24.32
C LEU A 289 15.88 7.13 -24.32
N MET A 290 14.90 6.56 -23.60
CA MET A 290 14.65 5.12 -23.52
C MET A 290 13.51 4.65 -24.44
N GLY A 291 13.02 5.54 -25.30
CA GLY A 291 11.97 5.30 -26.29
C GLY A 291 12.45 4.59 -27.55
N ASN A 292 11.51 4.26 -28.44
CA ASN A 292 11.75 3.64 -29.73
C ASN A 292 11.90 4.67 -30.87
N ASP A 293 11.70 5.95 -30.57
CA ASP A 293 11.75 7.13 -31.44
C ASP A 293 13.09 7.87 -31.42
N VAL A 294 14.06 7.36 -30.66
CA VAL A 294 15.38 7.97 -30.43
C VAL A 294 16.26 7.86 -31.69
N THR A 295 16.91 8.95 -32.09
CA THR A 295 17.85 8.96 -33.24
C THR A 295 19.19 8.31 -32.90
N ASP A 296 19.99 7.95 -33.91
CA ASP A 296 21.33 7.38 -33.70
C ASP A 296 22.27 8.31 -32.91
N GLU A 297 22.19 9.62 -33.17
CA GLU A 297 22.96 10.63 -32.43
C GLU A 297 22.57 10.63 -30.94
N GLN A 298 21.26 10.67 -30.66
CA GLN A 298 20.74 10.65 -29.31
C GLN A 298 21.05 9.33 -28.59
N ALA A 299 20.97 8.19 -29.29
CA ALA A 299 21.30 6.89 -28.73
C ALA A 299 22.78 6.79 -28.35
N LYS A 300 23.68 7.27 -29.21
CA LYS A 300 25.12 7.35 -28.93
C LYS A 300 25.42 8.25 -27.74
N TRP A 301 24.78 9.42 -27.69
CA TRP A 301 24.91 10.36 -26.58
C TRP A 301 24.41 9.74 -25.27
N ARG A 302 23.23 9.11 -25.28
CA ARG A 302 22.65 8.43 -24.11
C ARG A 302 23.59 7.36 -23.58
N ASP A 303 24.12 6.52 -24.46
CA ASP A 303 24.96 5.40 -24.04
C ASP A 303 26.29 5.90 -23.46
N ASP A 304 26.91 6.95 -24.00
CA ASP A 304 28.07 7.61 -23.37
C ASP A 304 27.74 8.19 -21.99
N ALA A 305 26.59 8.86 -21.85
CA ALA A 305 26.12 9.36 -20.55
C ALA A 305 25.96 8.24 -19.52
N ILE A 306 25.34 7.12 -19.90
CA ILE A 306 25.11 5.97 -18.99
C ILE A 306 26.44 5.28 -18.66
N MET A 307 27.41 5.21 -19.58
CA MET A 307 28.71 4.61 -19.29
C MET A 307 29.46 5.32 -18.16
N ARG A 308 29.26 6.63 -18.03
CA ARG A 308 29.83 7.49 -16.98
C ARG A 308 29.00 7.53 -15.69
N SER A 309 27.75 7.09 -15.75
CA SER A 309 26.80 7.16 -14.64
C SER A 309 27.17 6.20 -13.50
N GLN A 310 26.84 6.61 -12.28
CA GLN A 310 26.85 5.77 -11.07
C GLN A 310 25.44 5.26 -10.70
N SER A 311 24.41 5.66 -11.45
CA SER A 311 23.02 5.31 -11.16
C SER A 311 22.73 3.86 -11.54
N THR A 312 22.65 2.99 -10.54
CA THR A 312 22.30 1.57 -10.72
C THR A 312 20.98 1.42 -11.48
N THR A 313 19.96 2.19 -11.10
CA THR A 313 18.62 2.09 -11.72
C THR A 313 18.62 2.50 -13.19
N LEU A 314 19.45 3.46 -13.59
CA LEU A 314 19.61 3.88 -14.98
C LEU A 314 20.31 2.80 -15.80
N VAL A 315 21.38 2.20 -15.27
CA VAL A 315 22.07 1.06 -15.91
C VAL A 315 21.12 -0.12 -16.06
N GLU A 316 20.37 -0.48 -15.02
CA GLU A 316 19.35 -1.53 -15.09
C GLU A 316 18.27 -1.23 -16.14
N ARG A 317 17.83 0.04 -16.28
CA ARG A 317 16.88 0.43 -17.32
C ARG A 317 17.46 0.19 -18.73
N ARG A 318 18.76 0.43 -18.91
CA ARG A 318 19.47 0.20 -20.17
C ARG A 318 19.70 -1.28 -20.47
N VAL A 319 19.94 -2.11 -19.44
CA VAL A 319 19.92 -3.58 -19.54
C VAL A 319 18.54 -4.05 -20.02
N ARG A 320 17.46 -3.56 -19.40
CA ARG A 320 16.08 -3.88 -19.82
C ARG A 320 15.77 -3.44 -21.24
N MET A 321 16.35 -2.33 -21.70
CA MET A 321 16.24 -1.91 -23.10
C MET A 321 16.89 -2.93 -24.04
N ALA A 322 18.10 -3.42 -23.71
CA ALA A 322 18.76 -4.45 -24.51
C ALA A 322 17.96 -5.77 -24.53
N LEU A 323 17.38 -6.17 -23.39
CA LEU A 323 16.48 -7.31 -23.30
C LEU A 323 15.25 -7.13 -24.18
N GLY A 324 14.60 -5.96 -24.13
CA GLY A 324 13.37 -5.68 -24.88
C GLY A 324 13.55 -5.60 -26.40
N THR A 325 14.77 -5.46 -26.89
CA THR A 325 15.08 -5.42 -28.33
C THR A 325 15.82 -6.65 -28.85
N GLY A 326 16.15 -7.60 -27.97
CA GLY A 326 16.94 -8.79 -28.33
C GLY A 326 18.42 -8.49 -28.60
N ASP A 327 18.94 -7.37 -28.10
CA ASP A 327 20.33 -6.96 -28.29
C ASP A 327 21.29 -7.75 -27.39
N ARG A 328 21.79 -8.89 -27.89
CA ARG A 328 22.70 -9.78 -27.15
C ARG A 328 24.03 -9.13 -26.80
N ARG A 329 24.59 -8.32 -27.71
CA ARG A 329 25.84 -7.59 -27.46
C ARG A 329 25.65 -6.52 -26.38
N GLY A 330 24.58 -5.75 -26.49
CA GLY A 330 24.20 -4.76 -25.50
C GLY A 330 23.91 -5.39 -24.13
N LEU A 331 23.20 -6.51 -24.08
CA LEU A 331 22.92 -7.21 -22.82
C LEU A 331 24.23 -7.53 -22.07
N ASN A 332 25.21 -8.14 -22.75
CA ASN A 332 26.51 -8.42 -22.17
C ASN A 332 27.23 -7.15 -21.68
N THR A 333 27.23 -6.09 -22.50
CA THR A 333 27.89 -4.82 -22.15
C THR A 333 27.26 -4.19 -20.90
N TRP A 334 25.95 -4.02 -20.88
CA TRP A 334 25.27 -3.29 -19.81
C TRP A 334 25.14 -4.10 -18.53
N LEU A 335 25.00 -5.43 -18.63
CA LEU A 335 24.99 -6.30 -17.45
C LEU A 335 26.35 -6.29 -16.75
N ALA A 336 27.45 -6.23 -17.51
CA ALA A 336 28.79 -6.07 -16.95
C ALA A 336 28.98 -4.73 -16.21
N ARG A 337 28.30 -3.66 -16.64
CA ARG A 337 28.33 -2.32 -16.02
C ARG A 337 27.57 -2.23 -14.70
N LEU A 338 26.70 -3.18 -14.38
CA LEU A 338 26.02 -3.19 -13.08
C LEU A 338 27.04 -3.30 -11.93
N PRO A 339 26.83 -2.57 -10.82
CA PRO A 339 27.63 -2.74 -9.62
C PRO A 339 27.39 -4.13 -9.01
N MET A 340 28.30 -4.59 -8.15
CA MET A 340 28.30 -5.94 -7.61
C MET A 340 27.01 -6.23 -6.83
N GLU A 341 26.54 -5.27 -6.04
CA GLU A 341 25.30 -5.39 -5.25
C GLU A 341 24.07 -5.57 -6.14
N ALA A 342 24.07 -4.97 -7.33
CA ALA A 342 22.98 -5.18 -8.28
C ALA A 342 23.06 -6.59 -8.88
N LYS A 343 24.24 -7.09 -9.24
CA LYS A 343 24.43 -8.41 -9.85
C LYS A 343 23.93 -9.57 -8.99
N GLU A 344 23.78 -9.38 -7.69
CA GLU A 344 23.20 -10.37 -6.77
C GLU A 344 21.69 -10.58 -6.94
N LYS A 345 20.97 -9.65 -7.59
CA LYS A 345 19.53 -9.78 -7.82
C LYS A 345 19.22 -10.96 -8.74
N ASP A 346 18.12 -11.65 -8.45
CA ASP A 346 17.70 -12.85 -9.20
C ASP A 346 17.63 -12.62 -10.71
N GLU A 347 17.07 -11.49 -11.17
CA GLU A 347 17.01 -11.14 -12.59
C GLU A 347 18.37 -11.16 -13.27
N TRP A 348 19.37 -10.54 -12.64
CA TRP A 348 20.68 -10.34 -13.25
C TRP A 348 21.53 -11.61 -13.15
N ARG A 349 21.33 -12.43 -12.13
CA ARG A 349 21.87 -13.79 -12.06
C ARG A 349 21.32 -14.67 -13.17
N TYR A 350 20.00 -14.66 -13.40
CA TYR A 350 19.39 -15.42 -14.50
C TYR A 350 19.93 -14.96 -15.86
N TRP A 351 19.97 -13.66 -16.13
CA TRP A 351 20.46 -13.14 -17.41
C TRP A 351 21.97 -13.35 -17.61
N GLN A 352 22.75 -13.39 -16.52
CA GLN A 352 24.14 -13.82 -16.58
C GLN A 352 24.26 -15.29 -17.00
N ALA A 353 23.43 -16.18 -16.44
CA ALA A 353 23.38 -17.59 -16.84
C ALA A 353 22.95 -17.75 -18.30
N ASP A 354 21.97 -16.96 -18.78
CA ASP A 354 21.52 -16.97 -20.17
C ASP A 354 22.64 -16.60 -21.16
N LEU A 355 23.47 -15.60 -20.84
CA LEU A 355 24.67 -15.26 -21.63
C LEU A 355 25.73 -16.37 -21.60
N LEU A 356 25.90 -17.05 -20.47
CA LEU A 356 26.85 -18.15 -20.33
C LEU A 356 26.44 -19.37 -21.16
N LEU A 357 25.14 -19.70 -21.21
CA LEU A 357 24.61 -20.77 -22.05
C LEU A 357 24.89 -20.51 -23.53
N GLU A 358 24.63 -19.29 -24.01
CA GLU A 358 24.91 -18.92 -25.41
C GLU A 358 26.39 -19.02 -25.77
N ARG A 359 27.29 -18.82 -24.78
CA ARG A 359 28.74 -18.95 -24.93
C ARG A 359 29.26 -20.39 -24.77
N GLY A 360 28.39 -21.37 -24.60
CA GLY A 360 28.77 -22.77 -24.37
C GLY A 360 29.39 -23.04 -23.00
N ARG A 361 29.27 -22.12 -22.02
CA ARG A 361 29.75 -22.31 -20.64
C ARG A 361 28.66 -22.94 -19.78
N GLU A 362 28.27 -24.16 -20.16
CA GLU A 362 27.09 -24.83 -19.63
C GLU A 362 27.17 -25.09 -18.12
N ASN A 363 28.30 -25.59 -17.61
CA ASN A 363 28.46 -25.92 -16.19
C ASN A 363 28.24 -24.70 -15.28
N GLU A 364 28.87 -23.57 -15.59
CA GLU A 364 28.74 -22.34 -14.80
C GLU A 364 27.33 -21.73 -14.89
N ALA A 365 26.71 -21.79 -16.07
CA ALA A 365 25.34 -21.33 -16.21
C ALA A 365 24.38 -22.18 -15.37
N LYS A 366 24.51 -23.51 -15.43
CA LYS A 366 23.68 -24.45 -14.66
C LYS A 366 23.88 -24.28 -13.16
N GLU A 367 25.11 -24.03 -12.70
CA GLU A 367 25.38 -23.75 -11.28
C GLU A 367 24.60 -22.52 -10.78
N ILE A 368 24.60 -21.43 -11.56
CA ILE A 368 23.80 -20.24 -11.22
C ILE A 368 22.31 -20.56 -11.20
N LEU A 369 21.81 -21.31 -12.18
CA LEU A 369 20.39 -21.68 -12.28
C LEU A 369 19.96 -22.61 -11.13
N HIS A 370 20.76 -23.61 -10.78
CA HIS A 370 20.53 -24.49 -9.63
C HIS A 370 20.56 -23.70 -8.31
N ALA A 371 21.47 -22.74 -8.16
CA ALA A 371 21.49 -21.84 -7.00
C ALA A 371 20.27 -20.90 -6.95
N LEU A 372 19.68 -20.53 -8.08
CA LEU A 372 18.40 -19.82 -8.13
C LEU A 372 17.24 -20.74 -7.71
N MET A 373 17.22 -21.99 -8.15
CA MET A 373 16.15 -22.95 -7.82
C MET A 373 16.01 -23.22 -6.30
N GLN A 374 17.06 -23.01 -5.51
CA GLN A 374 16.99 -23.12 -4.04
C GLN A 374 16.24 -21.96 -3.36
N GLN A 375 15.89 -20.92 -4.11
CA GLN A 375 15.20 -19.73 -3.62
C GLN A 375 13.72 -19.74 -4.01
N ARG A 376 12.97 -18.76 -3.53
CA ARG A 376 11.52 -18.62 -3.77
C ARG A 376 11.22 -17.41 -4.64
N GLY A 377 10.50 -17.61 -5.74
CA GLY A 377 9.97 -16.52 -6.55
C GLY A 377 9.94 -16.84 -8.03
N PHE A 378 9.72 -15.80 -8.83
CA PHE A 378 9.59 -15.89 -10.29
C PHE A 378 10.85 -16.48 -10.96
N TYR A 379 12.04 -15.91 -10.73
CA TYR A 379 13.27 -16.37 -11.38
C TYR A 379 13.75 -17.77 -10.94
N PRO A 380 13.62 -18.17 -9.67
CA PRO A 380 13.80 -19.57 -9.27
C PRO A 380 12.96 -20.56 -10.07
N MET A 381 11.68 -20.23 -10.32
CA MET A 381 10.79 -21.05 -11.15
C MET A 381 11.16 -21.01 -12.65
N VAL A 382 11.60 -19.85 -13.15
CA VAL A 382 12.13 -19.73 -14.53
C VAL A 382 13.37 -20.62 -14.69
N ALA A 383 14.27 -20.63 -13.71
CA ALA A 383 15.49 -21.44 -13.75
C ALA A 383 15.18 -22.94 -13.85
N ALA A 384 14.23 -23.43 -13.04
CA ALA A 384 13.76 -24.81 -13.12
C ALA A 384 13.19 -25.15 -14.52
N GLN A 385 12.30 -24.30 -15.04
CA GLN A 385 11.73 -24.51 -16.39
C GLN A 385 12.79 -24.45 -17.50
N ARG A 386 13.79 -23.57 -17.39
CA ARG A 386 14.90 -23.47 -18.35
C ARG A 386 15.79 -24.71 -18.35
N LEU A 387 15.96 -25.36 -17.20
CA LEU A 387 16.72 -26.61 -17.06
C LEU A 387 15.92 -27.86 -17.42
N GLY A 388 14.59 -27.74 -17.55
CA GLY A 388 13.70 -28.89 -17.71
C GLY A 388 13.54 -29.71 -16.42
N GLU A 389 13.80 -29.09 -15.27
CA GLU A 389 13.71 -29.70 -13.95
C GLU A 389 12.44 -29.26 -13.22
N GLU A 390 11.94 -30.10 -12.31
CA GLU A 390 10.82 -29.75 -11.44
C GLU A 390 11.27 -28.75 -10.37
N TYR A 391 10.46 -27.71 -10.15
CA TYR A 391 10.72 -26.74 -9.09
C TYR A 391 10.22 -27.27 -7.75
N VAL A 392 11.07 -27.26 -6.72
CA VAL A 392 10.70 -27.75 -5.39
C VAL A 392 10.20 -26.59 -4.52
N LEU A 393 8.92 -26.62 -4.16
CA LEU A 393 8.34 -25.64 -3.26
C LEU A 393 8.78 -25.90 -1.81
N LYS A 394 9.48 -24.93 -1.21
CA LYS A 394 9.71 -24.89 0.24
C LYS A 394 8.45 -24.41 0.95
N ILE A 395 7.84 -25.32 1.72
CA ILE A 395 6.62 -25.05 2.49
C ILE A 395 6.92 -25.30 3.97
N ASP A 396 7.15 -24.22 4.69
CA ASP A 396 7.25 -24.26 6.15
C ASP A 396 5.84 -24.36 6.73
N LYS A 397 5.64 -25.22 7.72
CA LYS A 397 4.35 -25.42 8.37
C LYS A 397 4.26 -24.59 9.63
N ALA A 398 3.11 -23.92 9.81
CA ALA A 398 2.78 -23.33 11.09
C ALA A 398 2.68 -24.41 12.19
N PRO A 399 2.90 -24.05 13.47
CA PRO A 399 2.67 -24.97 14.58
C PRO A 399 1.24 -25.52 14.57
N GLY A 400 1.08 -26.84 14.73
CA GLY A 400 -0.24 -27.50 14.65
C GLY A 400 -1.20 -27.11 15.79
N ASN A 401 -0.66 -26.72 16.93
CA ASN A 401 -1.44 -26.18 18.06
C ASN A 401 -1.33 -24.66 18.08
N VAL A 402 -2.47 -23.98 17.99
CA VAL A 402 -2.58 -22.54 18.24
C VAL A 402 -2.74 -22.34 19.74
N ASP A 403 -1.90 -21.53 20.36
CA ASP A 403 -1.99 -21.25 21.80
C ASP A 403 -3.32 -20.56 22.14
N ASN A 404 -4.04 -21.14 23.10
CA ASN A 404 -5.29 -20.60 23.61
C ASN A 404 -5.17 -19.16 24.08
N ALA A 405 -4.02 -18.76 24.66
CA ALA A 405 -3.79 -17.40 25.13
C ALA A 405 -3.84 -16.37 23.98
N LEU A 406 -3.46 -16.75 22.76
CA LEU A 406 -3.53 -15.89 21.57
C LEU A 406 -4.96 -15.78 21.01
N THR A 407 -5.80 -16.77 21.27
CA THR A 407 -7.12 -16.90 20.61
C THR A 407 -8.31 -16.65 21.53
N GLN A 408 -8.11 -16.61 22.85
CA GLN A 408 -9.20 -16.45 23.82
C GLN A 408 -9.28 -15.03 24.42
N GLY A 409 -8.35 -14.14 24.04
CA GLY A 409 -8.35 -12.76 24.52
C GLY A 409 -9.47 -11.88 23.93
N PRO A 410 -9.78 -10.74 24.56
CA PRO A 410 -10.85 -9.84 24.11
C PRO A 410 -10.62 -9.26 22.72
N GLU A 411 -9.37 -9.04 22.30
CA GLU A 411 -9.05 -8.56 20.94
C GLU A 411 -9.41 -9.60 19.88
N MET A 412 -9.12 -10.89 20.12
CA MET A 412 -9.56 -11.96 19.22
C MET A 412 -11.09 -12.09 19.19
N ALA A 413 -11.77 -11.92 20.33
CA ALA A 413 -13.23 -11.91 20.37
C ALA A 413 -13.82 -10.77 19.52
N ARG A 414 -13.21 -9.58 19.52
CA ARG A 414 -13.59 -8.48 18.62
C ARG A 414 -13.35 -8.84 17.15
N VAL A 415 -12.19 -9.38 16.82
CA VAL A 415 -11.88 -9.83 15.44
C VAL A 415 -12.92 -10.83 14.95
N ARG A 416 -13.29 -11.83 15.78
CA ARG A 416 -14.32 -12.83 15.44
C ARG A 416 -15.65 -12.18 15.07
N GLU A 417 -16.12 -11.23 15.88
CA GLU A 417 -17.39 -10.55 15.62
C GLU A 417 -17.29 -9.60 14.42
N LEU A 418 -16.16 -8.93 14.20
CA LEU A 418 -15.96 -8.09 13.01
C LEU A 418 -15.99 -8.92 11.71
N MET A 419 -15.35 -10.10 11.72
CA MET A 419 -15.39 -11.01 10.58
C MET A 419 -16.80 -11.59 10.37
N TYR A 420 -17.54 -11.91 11.43
CA TYR A 420 -18.94 -12.32 11.34
C TYR A 420 -19.82 -11.29 10.61
N TRP A 421 -19.60 -10.00 10.87
CA TRP A 421 -20.34 -8.91 10.22
C TRP A 421 -19.78 -8.49 8.85
N ASN A 422 -18.78 -9.18 8.30
CA ASN A 422 -18.08 -8.80 7.06
C ASN A 422 -17.52 -7.37 7.11
N LEU A 423 -16.95 -6.98 8.25
CA LEU A 423 -16.30 -5.69 8.50
C LEU A 423 -14.77 -5.80 8.36
N ASP A 424 -14.31 -6.39 7.25
CA ASP A 424 -12.91 -6.79 7.01
C ASP A 424 -11.90 -5.65 7.23
N ASN A 425 -12.21 -4.43 6.77
CA ASN A 425 -11.32 -3.27 6.98
C ASN A 425 -11.16 -2.90 8.48
N THR A 426 -12.21 -3.07 9.27
CA THR A 426 -12.18 -2.83 10.71
C THR A 426 -11.46 -3.98 11.41
N ALA A 427 -11.75 -5.23 11.03
CA ALA A 427 -11.05 -6.42 11.54
C ALA A 427 -9.55 -6.35 11.26
N ARG A 428 -9.14 -5.88 10.08
CA ARG A 428 -7.75 -5.69 9.67
C ARG A 428 -6.96 -4.77 10.62
N SER A 429 -7.62 -3.76 11.19
CA SER A 429 -6.99 -2.81 12.12
C SER A 429 -6.80 -3.42 13.52
N GLU A 430 -7.78 -4.19 14.01
CA GLU A 430 -7.63 -4.99 15.24
C GLU A 430 -6.54 -6.05 15.04
N TRP A 431 -6.59 -6.78 13.92
CA TRP A 431 -5.62 -7.81 13.59
C TRP A 431 -4.20 -7.28 13.48
N ALA A 432 -4.01 -6.08 12.91
CA ALA A 432 -2.70 -5.43 12.83
C ALA A 432 -2.08 -5.20 14.22
N ASN A 433 -2.88 -4.73 15.18
CA ASN A 433 -2.41 -4.55 16.55
C ASN A 433 -2.04 -5.89 17.20
N LEU A 434 -2.89 -6.89 17.00
CA LEU A 434 -2.70 -8.22 17.58
C LEU A 434 -1.42 -8.91 17.08
N VAL A 435 -1.10 -8.83 15.77
CA VAL A 435 0.04 -9.55 15.16
C VAL A 435 1.38 -8.83 15.31
N THR A 436 1.41 -7.50 15.31
CA THR A 436 2.67 -6.73 15.16
C THR A 436 3.60 -6.85 16.35
N SER A 437 3.04 -7.05 17.55
CA SER A 437 3.79 -7.12 18.81
C SER A 437 4.22 -8.54 19.21
N ARG A 438 4.02 -9.52 18.32
CA ARG A 438 4.19 -10.96 18.61
C ARG A 438 5.48 -11.51 18.02
N THR A 439 5.94 -12.62 18.58
CA THR A 439 7.04 -13.41 18.04
C THR A 439 6.65 -14.06 16.71
N LYS A 440 7.65 -14.47 15.90
CA LYS A 440 7.38 -15.16 14.63
C LYS A 440 6.55 -16.44 14.79
N THR A 441 6.77 -17.19 15.87
CA THR A 441 6.01 -18.41 16.18
C THR A 441 4.54 -18.09 16.43
N GLU A 442 4.26 -17.09 17.27
CA GLU A 442 2.89 -16.65 17.55
C GLU A 442 2.23 -16.06 16.29
N GLN A 443 2.97 -15.33 15.45
CA GLN A 443 2.46 -14.82 14.17
C GLN A 443 2.08 -15.97 13.21
N ALA A 444 2.87 -17.05 13.17
CA ALA A 444 2.54 -18.24 12.38
C ALA A 444 1.30 -18.97 12.93
N GLN A 445 1.17 -19.08 14.25
CA GLN A 445 -0.03 -19.61 14.90
C GLN A 445 -1.27 -18.76 14.59
N LEU A 446 -1.16 -17.44 14.63
CA LEU A 446 -2.26 -16.52 14.27
C LEU A 446 -2.61 -16.61 12.78
N ALA A 447 -1.62 -16.74 11.89
CA ALA A 447 -1.87 -16.99 10.47
C ALA A 447 -2.65 -18.28 10.26
N ARG A 448 -2.23 -19.38 10.91
CA ARG A 448 -2.93 -20.67 10.84
C ARG A 448 -4.33 -20.62 11.46
N TYR A 449 -4.50 -19.89 12.56
CA TYR A 449 -5.80 -19.70 13.17
C TYR A 449 -6.77 -18.98 12.21
N ALA A 450 -6.33 -17.89 11.60
CA ALA A 450 -7.12 -17.17 10.61
C ALA A 450 -7.44 -18.05 9.39
N PHE A 451 -6.46 -18.80 8.90
CA PHE A 451 -6.63 -19.79 7.82
C PHE A 451 -7.71 -20.83 8.15
N ASN A 452 -7.63 -21.46 9.33
CA ASN A 452 -8.58 -22.47 9.78
C ASN A 452 -10.01 -21.92 9.92
N ASN A 453 -10.16 -20.62 10.22
CA ASN A 453 -11.45 -19.93 10.32
C ASN A 453 -11.92 -19.31 8.99
N GLN A 454 -11.22 -19.56 7.88
CA GLN A 454 -11.51 -18.99 6.56
C GLN A 454 -11.43 -17.46 6.50
N TRP A 455 -10.64 -16.84 7.39
CA TRP A 455 -10.32 -15.41 7.36
C TRP A 455 -9.09 -15.17 6.47
N TRP A 456 -9.31 -15.33 5.17
CA TRP A 456 -8.24 -15.41 4.17
C TRP A 456 -7.32 -14.20 4.14
N ASP A 457 -7.88 -13.00 4.28
CA ASP A 457 -7.14 -11.74 4.30
C ASP A 457 -6.30 -11.58 5.58
N LEU A 458 -6.82 -12.01 6.73
CA LEU A 458 -6.12 -12.00 8.02
C LEU A 458 -4.99 -13.04 8.05
N SER A 459 -5.18 -14.21 7.45
CA SER A 459 -4.12 -15.21 7.24
C SER A 459 -2.96 -14.59 6.46
N VAL A 460 -3.26 -13.97 5.31
CA VAL A 460 -2.26 -13.29 4.49
C VAL A 460 -1.61 -12.13 5.25
N GLN A 461 -2.37 -11.33 5.98
CA GLN A 461 -1.82 -10.21 6.76
C GLN A 461 -0.85 -10.67 7.84
N ALA A 462 -1.14 -11.76 8.55
CA ALA A 462 -0.27 -12.31 9.57
C ALA A 462 1.07 -12.80 8.97
N THR A 463 1.02 -13.49 7.83
CA THR A 463 2.24 -13.93 7.13
C THR A 463 3.11 -12.76 6.66
N ILE A 464 2.49 -11.66 6.22
CA ILE A 464 3.20 -10.42 5.84
C ILE A 464 3.85 -9.78 7.07
N ALA A 465 3.11 -9.63 8.17
CA ALA A 465 3.62 -9.01 9.40
C ALA A 465 4.82 -9.79 9.97
N GLY A 466 4.75 -11.11 9.98
CA GLY A 466 5.83 -11.98 10.48
C GLY A 466 6.94 -12.31 9.49
N LYS A 467 6.85 -11.80 8.24
CA LYS A 467 7.78 -12.15 7.15
C LYS A 467 7.88 -13.67 6.96
N LEU A 468 6.76 -14.38 7.06
CA LEU A 468 6.64 -15.84 7.00
C LEU A 468 6.59 -16.33 5.56
N TRP A 469 7.60 -15.97 4.77
CA TRP A 469 7.52 -16.06 3.32
C TRP A 469 7.43 -17.50 2.77
N ASP A 470 7.90 -18.48 3.51
CA ASP A 470 7.83 -19.91 3.16
C ASP A 470 6.60 -20.62 3.73
N HIS A 471 5.73 -19.94 4.49
CA HIS A 471 4.44 -20.49 4.94
C HIS A 471 3.40 -20.37 3.81
N LEU A 472 3.63 -21.11 2.71
CA LEU A 472 2.90 -20.89 1.46
C LEU A 472 1.39 -21.18 1.57
N GLU A 473 0.99 -22.12 2.41
CA GLU A 473 -0.43 -22.49 2.59
C GLU A 473 -1.23 -21.30 3.15
N GLU A 474 -0.73 -20.65 4.21
CA GLU A 474 -1.36 -19.48 4.81
C GLU A 474 -1.22 -18.21 3.93
N ARG A 475 -0.19 -18.15 3.08
CA ARG A 475 0.03 -17.03 2.14
C ARG A 475 -0.86 -17.10 0.91
N PHE A 476 -1.28 -18.30 0.50
CA PHE A 476 -2.05 -18.58 -0.71
C PHE A 476 -3.26 -19.47 -0.41
N PRO A 477 -4.17 -19.03 0.49
CA PRO A 477 -5.35 -19.82 0.83
C PRO A 477 -6.27 -19.98 -0.37
N LEU A 478 -6.99 -21.11 -0.44
CA LEU A 478 -8.02 -21.39 -1.45
C LEU A 478 -9.31 -20.58 -1.19
N ALA A 479 -9.19 -19.25 -1.15
CA ALA A 479 -10.27 -18.33 -0.83
C ALA A 479 -11.37 -18.33 -1.90
N TYR A 480 -12.64 -18.30 -1.46
CA TYR A 480 -13.82 -18.23 -2.33
C TYR A 480 -13.85 -19.29 -3.45
N GLN A 481 -13.31 -20.48 -3.19
CA GLN A 481 -13.08 -21.52 -4.19
C GLN A 481 -14.32 -21.84 -5.02
N ASP A 482 -15.49 -21.99 -4.38
CA ASP A 482 -16.75 -22.30 -5.07
C ASP A 482 -17.20 -21.18 -6.02
N ILE A 483 -17.01 -19.92 -5.62
CA ILE A 483 -17.36 -18.75 -6.43
C ILE A 483 -16.41 -18.65 -7.62
N PHE A 484 -15.09 -18.77 -7.41
CA PHE A 484 -14.14 -18.80 -8.53
C PHE A 484 -14.43 -19.96 -9.48
N THR A 485 -14.65 -21.17 -8.96
CA THR A 485 -15.01 -22.34 -9.78
C THR A 485 -16.24 -22.07 -10.64
N ARG A 486 -17.29 -21.47 -10.07
CA ARG A 486 -18.52 -21.11 -10.79
C ARG A 486 -18.25 -20.08 -11.87
N TYR A 487 -17.50 -19.02 -11.57
CA TYR A 487 -17.32 -17.90 -12.48
C TYR A 487 -16.17 -18.07 -13.48
N THR A 488 -15.30 -19.07 -13.32
CA THR A 488 -14.37 -19.51 -14.37
C THR A 488 -14.90 -20.69 -15.18
N ARG A 489 -15.98 -21.36 -14.75
CA ARG A 489 -16.63 -22.40 -15.56
C ARG A 489 -17.14 -21.79 -16.87
N GLY A 490 -16.80 -22.43 -18.00
CA GLY A 490 -17.16 -21.94 -19.34
C GLY A 490 -16.32 -20.76 -19.83
N LYS A 491 -15.25 -20.40 -19.10
CA LYS A 491 -14.22 -19.46 -19.52
C LYS A 491 -12.91 -20.21 -19.79
N ASP A 492 -12.05 -19.65 -20.64
CA ASP A 492 -10.72 -20.18 -20.93
C ASP A 492 -9.71 -19.85 -19.83
N ILE A 493 -9.97 -18.83 -19.02
CA ILE A 493 -9.10 -18.47 -17.89
C ILE A 493 -9.10 -19.59 -16.83
N PRO A 494 -7.92 -20.09 -16.42
CA PRO A 494 -7.83 -21.05 -15.32
C PRO A 494 -8.33 -20.47 -14.00
N GLN A 495 -8.92 -21.31 -13.14
CA GLN A 495 -9.34 -20.92 -11.79
C GLN A 495 -8.15 -20.39 -10.96
N SER A 496 -7.03 -21.11 -10.98
CA SER A 496 -5.79 -20.73 -10.29
C SER A 496 -5.29 -19.36 -10.73
N TYR A 497 -5.41 -19.04 -12.02
CA TYR A 497 -5.01 -17.75 -12.59
C TYR A 497 -5.91 -16.61 -12.11
N ALA A 498 -7.24 -16.79 -12.09
CA ALA A 498 -8.15 -15.80 -11.54
C ALA A 498 -7.90 -15.54 -10.04
N MET A 499 -7.60 -16.60 -9.28
CA MET A 499 -7.23 -16.49 -7.86
C MET A 499 -5.87 -15.81 -7.67
N ALA A 500 -4.90 -16.04 -8.56
CA ALA A 500 -3.61 -15.36 -8.56
C ALA A 500 -3.75 -13.84 -8.76
N ILE A 501 -4.61 -13.43 -9.69
CA ILE A 501 -4.98 -12.01 -9.89
C ILE A 501 -5.60 -11.44 -8.61
N ALA A 502 -6.67 -12.06 -8.08
CA ALA A 502 -7.34 -11.57 -6.87
C ALA A 502 -6.41 -11.47 -5.66
N ARG A 503 -5.52 -12.46 -5.49
CA ARG A 503 -4.51 -12.49 -4.44
C ARG A 503 -3.52 -11.33 -4.54
N GLN A 504 -3.11 -10.97 -5.76
CA GLN A 504 -2.22 -9.84 -6.01
C GLN A 504 -2.95 -8.50 -5.79
N GLU A 505 -4.21 -8.40 -6.20
CA GLU A 505 -4.99 -7.16 -6.15
C GLU A 505 -5.42 -6.76 -4.74
N SER A 506 -5.95 -7.69 -3.96
CA SER A 506 -6.61 -7.36 -2.68
C SER A 506 -5.95 -7.99 -1.46
N ALA A 507 -5.01 -8.91 -1.66
CA ALA A 507 -4.56 -9.83 -0.60
C ALA A 507 -5.75 -10.50 0.12
N TRP A 508 -6.81 -10.79 -0.64
CA TRP A 508 -8.08 -11.39 -0.22
C TRP A 508 -9.06 -10.52 0.59
N ASN A 509 -8.78 -9.23 0.82
CA ASN A 509 -9.75 -8.35 1.48
C ASN A 509 -10.85 -7.89 0.50
N PRO A 510 -12.12 -8.34 0.64
CA PRO A 510 -13.20 -7.98 -0.29
C PRO A 510 -13.69 -6.53 -0.13
N LYS A 511 -13.33 -5.85 0.95
CA LYS A 511 -13.79 -4.49 1.27
C LYS A 511 -12.74 -3.42 0.98
N VAL A 512 -11.57 -3.78 0.45
CA VAL A 512 -10.48 -2.82 0.19
C VAL A 512 -10.79 -1.92 -1.01
N LYS A 513 -10.48 -0.63 -0.88
CA LYS A 513 -10.54 0.35 -1.97
C LYS A 513 -9.21 1.07 -2.09
N SER A 514 -8.68 1.19 -3.31
CA SER A 514 -7.46 1.97 -3.55
C SER A 514 -7.74 3.48 -3.51
N PRO A 515 -6.70 4.32 -3.34
CA PRO A 515 -6.86 5.78 -3.39
C PRO A 515 -7.46 6.32 -4.70
N VAL A 516 -7.30 5.58 -5.80
CA VAL A 516 -7.84 5.95 -7.13
C VAL A 516 -9.22 5.33 -7.40
N GLY A 517 -9.79 4.58 -6.45
CA GLY A 517 -11.16 4.06 -6.51
C GLY A 517 -11.34 2.62 -6.99
N ALA A 518 -10.25 1.89 -7.23
CA ALA A 518 -10.31 0.45 -7.50
C ALA A 518 -10.89 -0.30 -6.29
N SER A 519 -11.79 -1.27 -6.49
CA SER A 519 -12.63 -1.82 -5.42
C SER A 519 -12.67 -3.35 -5.37
N GLY A 520 -12.62 -3.90 -4.16
CA GLY A 520 -12.87 -5.31 -3.85
C GLY A 520 -11.76 -6.28 -4.23
N LEU A 521 -12.11 -7.57 -4.30
CA LEU A 521 -11.18 -8.71 -4.44
C LEU A 521 -10.25 -8.62 -5.65
N MET A 522 -10.78 -8.16 -6.79
CA MET A 522 -10.06 -8.03 -8.05
C MET A 522 -9.78 -6.56 -8.42
N GLN A 523 -9.88 -5.64 -7.46
CA GLN A 523 -9.58 -4.19 -7.61
C GLN A 523 -10.16 -3.58 -8.90
N ILE A 524 -11.47 -3.71 -9.08
CA ILE A 524 -12.13 -3.27 -10.30
C ILE A 524 -12.36 -1.76 -10.25
N MET A 525 -11.93 -1.05 -11.29
CA MET A 525 -12.24 0.37 -11.49
C MET A 525 -13.70 0.56 -11.89
N PRO A 526 -14.40 1.62 -11.44
CA PRO A 526 -15.81 1.83 -11.78
C PRO A 526 -16.08 1.88 -13.29
N GLY A 527 -15.21 2.54 -14.05
CA GLY A 527 -15.30 2.58 -15.52
C GLY A 527 -15.15 1.19 -16.15
N THR A 528 -14.21 0.38 -15.65
CA THR A 528 -14.01 -1.01 -16.11
C THR A 528 -15.21 -1.88 -15.78
N ALA A 529 -15.82 -1.72 -14.60
CA ALA A 529 -17.03 -2.45 -14.22
C ALA A 529 -18.18 -2.15 -15.19
N THR A 530 -18.50 -0.87 -15.42
CA THR A 530 -19.56 -0.44 -16.33
C THR A 530 -19.32 -0.93 -17.77
N HIS A 531 -18.08 -0.82 -18.25
CA HIS A 531 -17.71 -1.31 -19.59
C HIS A 531 -17.88 -2.83 -19.72
N THR A 532 -17.42 -3.59 -18.72
CA THR A 532 -17.49 -5.06 -18.71
C THR A 532 -18.93 -5.55 -18.61
N VAL A 533 -19.72 -4.96 -17.71
CA VAL A 533 -21.15 -5.28 -17.54
C VAL A 533 -21.91 -5.08 -18.85
N LYS A 534 -21.65 -3.97 -19.57
CA LYS A 534 -22.25 -3.72 -20.88
C LYS A 534 -21.79 -4.73 -21.93
N MET A 535 -20.49 -5.04 -21.98
CA MET A 535 -19.90 -5.97 -22.96
C MET A 535 -20.44 -7.40 -22.81
N PHE A 536 -20.60 -7.87 -21.58
CA PHE A 536 -21.02 -9.23 -21.26
C PHE A 536 -22.49 -9.36 -20.86
N SER A 537 -23.26 -8.26 -20.91
CA SER A 537 -24.67 -8.22 -20.50
C SER A 537 -24.93 -8.78 -19.09
N ILE A 538 -24.06 -8.43 -18.13
CA ILE A 538 -24.14 -8.93 -16.75
C ILE A 538 -25.33 -8.27 -16.03
N PRO A 539 -26.32 -9.03 -15.52
CA PRO A 539 -27.48 -8.45 -14.85
C PRO A 539 -27.15 -7.99 -13.42
N GLY A 540 -27.99 -7.11 -12.88
CA GLY A 540 -28.02 -6.79 -11.44
C GLY A 540 -26.94 -5.82 -10.93
N TYR A 541 -26.06 -5.31 -11.79
CA TYR A 541 -25.10 -4.27 -11.42
C TYR A 541 -25.68 -2.86 -11.68
N SER A 542 -25.81 -2.06 -10.62
CA SER A 542 -26.35 -0.69 -10.66
C SER A 542 -25.55 0.32 -9.83
N SER A 543 -24.67 -0.13 -8.93
CA SER A 543 -23.89 0.73 -8.03
C SER A 543 -22.48 0.21 -7.78
N GLN A 544 -21.51 1.13 -7.68
CA GLN A 544 -20.11 0.83 -7.35
C GLN A 544 -19.97 0.10 -6.00
N ASN A 545 -20.86 0.34 -5.03
CA ASN A 545 -20.80 -0.34 -3.73
C ASN A 545 -20.97 -1.86 -3.85
N GLN A 546 -21.63 -2.34 -4.91
CA GLN A 546 -21.75 -3.77 -5.17
C GLN A 546 -20.41 -4.41 -5.54
N LEU A 547 -19.37 -3.64 -5.90
CA LEU A 547 -18.02 -4.18 -6.10
C LEU A 547 -17.36 -4.63 -4.79
N LEU A 548 -17.93 -4.30 -3.62
CA LEU A 548 -17.49 -4.81 -2.31
C LEU A 548 -18.19 -6.13 -1.93
N ASP A 549 -19.16 -6.57 -2.73
CA ASP A 549 -19.71 -7.91 -2.64
C ASP A 549 -18.78 -8.91 -3.37
N PRO A 550 -18.31 -9.98 -2.71
CA PRO A 550 -17.38 -10.93 -3.31
C PRO A 550 -17.88 -11.56 -4.61
N GLU A 551 -19.16 -11.94 -4.70
CA GLU A 551 -19.71 -12.64 -5.87
C GLU A 551 -19.83 -11.70 -7.07
N MET A 552 -20.38 -10.50 -6.89
CA MET A 552 -20.44 -9.48 -7.94
C MET A 552 -19.04 -9.08 -8.42
N ASN A 553 -18.08 -8.92 -7.49
CA ASN A 553 -16.70 -8.58 -7.83
C ASN A 553 -16.04 -9.69 -8.66
N ILE A 554 -16.13 -10.95 -8.22
CA ILE A 554 -15.55 -12.09 -8.96
C ILE A 554 -16.24 -12.25 -10.32
N ASN A 555 -17.56 -12.07 -10.42
CA ASN A 555 -18.29 -12.16 -11.69
C ASN A 555 -17.77 -11.14 -12.72
N ILE A 556 -17.74 -9.85 -12.35
CA ILE A 556 -17.27 -8.79 -13.24
C ILE A 556 -15.78 -8.94 -13.52
N GLY A 557 -14.97 -9.22 -12.49
CA GLY A 557 -13.52 -9.32 -12.60
C GLY A 557 -13.07 -10.48 -13.47
N THR A 558 -13.66 -11.67 -13.32
CA THR A 558 -13.36 -12.83 -14.19
C THR A 558 -13.83 -12.62 -15.62
N SER A 559 -14.92 -11.88 -15.83
CA SER A 559 -15.39 -11.53 -17.18
C SER A 559 -14.43 -10.55 -17.87
N TYR A 560 -13.93 -9.54 -17.15
CA TYR A 560 -12.90 -8.64 -17.70
C TYR A 560 -11.57 -9.36 -17.93
N LEU A 561 -11.15 -10.21 -16.99
CA LEU A 561 -9.93 -11.00 -17.11
C LEU A 561 -10.00 -11.93 -18.34
N GLN A 562 -11.15 -12.57 -18.56
CA GLN A 562 -11.39 -13.38 -19.76
C GLN A 562 -11.31 -12.57 -21.05
N TYR A 563 -11.91 -11.38 -21.06
CA TYR A 563 -11.83 -10.48 -22.21
C TYR A 563 -10.38 -10.18 -22.60
N VAL A 564 -9.54 -9.77 -21.64
CA VAL A 564 -8.13 -9.50 -21.94
C VAL A 564 -7.33 -10.77 -22.22
N TYR A 565 -7.70 -11.91 -21.63
CA TYR A 565 -7.06 -13.20 -21.90
C TYR A 565 -7.25 -13.66 -23.35
N GLN A 566 -8.50 -13.68 -23.83
CA GLN A 566 -8.81 -14.00 -25.23
C GLN A 566 -8.24 -12.97 -26.20
N GLN A 567 -8.32 -11.68 -25.88
CA GLN A 567 -7.77 -10.62 -26.72
C GLN A 567 -6.28 -10.80 -27.02
N PHE A 568 -5.53 -11.39 -26.09
CA PHE A 568 -4.10 -11.63 -26.22
C PHE A 568 -3.75 -13.12 -26.43
N GLY A 569 -4.67 -13.90 -26.97
CA GLY A 569 -4.41 -15.27 -27.43
C GLY A 569 -4.12 -16.25 -26.29
N ASN A 570 -4.86 -16.13 -25.18
CA ASN A 570 -4.80 -17.02 -24.03
C ASN A 570 -3.41 -17.07 -23.37
N ASN A 571 -2.74 -15.93 -23.29
CA ASN A 571 -1.40 -15.78 -22.73
C ASN A 571 -1.41 -14.98 -21.43
N ARG A 572 -1.01 -15.62 -20.31
CA ARG A 572 -1.10 -15.04 -18.96
C ARG A 572 -0.14 -13.87 -18.76
N ILE A 573 0.97 -13.80 -19.48
CA ILE A 573 1.89 -12.65 -19.42
C ILE A 573 1.17 -11.39 -19.94
N PHE A 574 0.54 -11.50 -21.11
CA PHE A 574 -0.16 -10.37 -21.72
C PHE A 574 -1.42 -9.98 -20.98
N SER A 575 -2.25 -10.95 -20.57
CA SER A 575 -3.49 -10.65 -19.87
C SER A 575 -3.24 -10.04 -18.50
N SER A 576 -2.21 -10.49 -17.76
CA SER A 576 -1.85 -9.88 -16.47
C SER A 576 -1.35 -8.45 -16.66
N ALA A 577 -0.49 -8.23 -17.68
CA ALA A 577 -0.02 -6.90 -18.02
C ALA A 577 -1.18 -5.97 -18.46
N ALA A 578 -2.14 -6.50 -19.22
CA ALA A 578 -3.30 -5.76 -19.69
C ALA A 578 -4.29 -5.45 -18.56
N TYR A 579 -4.43 -6.35 -17.58
CA TYR A 579 -5.26 -6.14 -16.41
C TYR A 579 -4.76 -4.95 -15.57
N ASN A 580 -3.43 -4.85 -15.35
CA ASN A 580 -2.83 -3.78 -14.56
C ASN A 580 -2.62 -2.47 -15.34
N ALA A 581 -2.09 -2.52 -16.58
CA ALA A 581 -1.69 -1.33 -17.35
C ALA A 581 -2.62 -0.97 -18.52
N GLY A 582 -3.62 -1.80 -18.79
CA GLY A 582 -4.56 -1.64 -19.90
C GLY A 582 -4.07 -2.27 -21.22
N PRO A 583 -4.98 -2.76 -22.09
CA PRO A 583 -4.62 -3.41 -23.36
C PRO A 583 -3.80 -2.55 -24.32
N GLY A 584 -3.99 -1.22 -24.29
CA GLY A 584 -3.26 -0.29 -25.15
C GLY A 584 -1.75 -0.32 -24.90
N ARG A 585 -1.35 -0.37 -23.62
CA ARG A 585 0.07 -0.43 -23.25
C ARG A 585 0.72 -1.73 -23.67
N VAL A 586 0.04 -2.85 -23.49
CA VAL A 586 0.54 -4.17 -23.92
C VAL A 586 0.76 -4.22 -25.43
N ARG A 587 -0.16 -3.66 -26.24
CA ARG A 587 0.04 -3.55 -27.70
C ARG A 587 1.27 -2.71 -28.05
N THR A 588 1.50 -1.59 -27.37
CA THR A 588 2.73 -0.79 -27.56
C THR A 588 3.97 -1.61 -27.23
N TRP A 589 3.98 -2.33 -26.11
CA TRP A 589 5.15 -3.12 -25.71
C TRP A 589 5.42 -4.28 -26.67
N LEU A 590 4.38 -4.97 -27.14
CA LEU A 590 4.48 -5.97 -28.20
C LEU A 590 4.99 -5.41 -29.53
N GLY A 591 4.55 -4.19 -29.90
CA GLY A 591 5.07 -3.49 -31.07
C GLY A 591 6.54 -3.12 -30.92
N ASN A 592 6.99 -2.82 -29.70
CA ASN A 592 8.38 -2.48 -29.42
C ASN A 592 9.30 -3.71 -29.47
N SER A 593 8.90 -4.85 -28.90
CA SER A 593 9.66 -6.10 -28.96
C SER A 593 9.61 -6.73 -30.35
N ALA A 594 8.45 -6.65 -31.02
CA ALA A 594 8.23 -7.06 -32.41
C ALA A 594 8.60 -8.53 -32.70
N GLY A 595 8.34 -9.44 -31.76
CA GLY A 595 8.62 -10.87 -31.94
C GLY A 595 10.11 -11.22 -31.88
N ARG A 596 10.98 -10.34 -31.38
CA ARG A 596 12.43 -10.56 -31.34
C ARG A 596 12.91 -11.30 -30.09
N ILE A 597 12.07 -11.39 -29.07
CA ILE A 597 12.51 -11.80 -27.74
C ILE A 597 11.66 -12.96 -27.20
N ASP A 598 12.15 -13.60 -26.14
CA ASP A 598 11.42 -14.66 -25.43
C ASP A 598 10.49 -14.09 -24.33
N ALA A 599 9.75 -14.99 -23.69
CA ALA A 599 8.81 -14.67 -22.63
C ALA A 599 9.45 -13.95 -21.43
N VAL A 600 10.64 -14.39 -21.00
CA VAL A 600 11.33 -13.85 -19.81
C VAL A 600 11.89 -12.46 -20.12
N ALA A 601 12.45 -12.28 -21.31
CA ALA A 601 12.91 -10.98 -21.81
C ALA A 601 11.76 -9.98 -21.91
N PHE A 602 10.58 -10.42 -22.39
CA PHE A 602 9.40 -9.57 -22.44
C PHE A 602 8.96 -9.13 -21.04
N VAL A 603 8.83 -10.07 -20.10
CA VAL A 603 8.47 -9.75 -18.70
C VAL A 603 9.47 -8.75 -18.10
N GLU A 604 10.78 -9.00 -18.24
CA GLU A 604 11.79 -8.15 -17.61
C GLU A 604 11.93 -6.77 -18.27
N SER A 605 11.59 -6.66 -19.56
CA SER A 605 11.68 -5.42 -20.32
C SER A 605 10.42 -4.55 -20.25
N ILE A 606 9.34 -5.00 -19.60
CA ILE A 606 8.15 -4.17 -19.31
C ILE A 606 8.62 -2.85 -18.65
N PRO A 607 8.37 -1.68 -19.28
CA PRO A 607 8.95 -0.42 -18.82
C PRO A 607 8.42 0.05 -17.45
N PHE A 608 7.17 -0.29 -17.12
CA PHE A 608 6.55 0.09 -15.86
C PHE A 608 6.95 -0.90 -14.76
N SER A 609 7.66 -0.42 -13.74
CA SER A 609 8.12 -1.25 -12.63
C SER A 609 6.97 -1.94 -11.89
N GLU A 610 5.86 -1.22 -11.68
CA GLU A 610 4.64 -1.77 -11.08
C GLU A 610 4.13 -2.97 -11.88
N THR A 611 3.89 -2.80 -13.18
CA THR A 611 3.37 -3.88 -14.04
C THR A 611 4.35 -5.04 -14.18
N ARG A 612 5.66 -4.77 -14.25
CA ARG A 612 6.69 -5.82 -14.28
C ARG A 612 6.65 -6.67 -13.02
N GLY A 613 6.59 -6.04 -11.84
CA GLY A 613 6.45 -6.75 -10.57
C GLY A 613 5.12 -7.51 -10.48
N TYR A 614 4.04 -6.90 -10.95
CA TYR A 614 2.70 -7.49 -10.99
C TYR A 614 2.68 -8.81 -11.79
N VAL A 615 3.20 -8.81 -13.01
CA VAL A 615 3.23 -10.00 -13.87
C VAL A 615 4.07 -11.12 -13.23
N LYS A 616 5.25 -10.79 -12.70
CA LYS A 616 6.10 -11.76 -11.99
C LYS A 616 5.37 -12.40 -10.80
N ASN A 617 4.69 -11.58 -9.99
CA ASN A 617 3.93 -12.06 -8.85
C ASN A 617 2.79 -12.98 -9.27
N VAL A 618 1.97 -12.55 -10.23
CA VAL A 618 0.79 -13.33 -10.67
C VAL A 618 1.20 -14.69 -11.24
N LEU A 619 2.26 -14.76 -12.05
CA LEU A 619 2.72 -16.03 -12.60
C LEU A 619 3.24 -16.97 -11.51
N ALA A 620 3.98 -16.45 -10.53
CA ALA A 620 4.41 -17.25 -9.38
C ALA A 620 3.23 -17.68 -8.49
N TYR A 621 2.24 -16.81 -8.31
CA TYR A 621 1.05 -17.10 -7.49
C TYR A 621 0.16 -18.16 -8.14
N ASP A 622 0.03 -18.14 -9.48
CA ASP A 622 -0.69 -19.16 -10.23
C ASP A 622 -0.02 -20.53 -10.11
N ALA A 623 1.32 -20.59 -10.05
CA ALA A 623 2.04 -21.83 -9.69
C ALA A 623 1.70 -22.32 -8.28
N TYR A 624 1.73 -21.44 -7.27
CA TYR A 624 1.35 -21.83 -5.90
C TYR A 624 -0.10 -22.32 -5.82
N TYR A 625 -1.04 -21.66 -6.50
CA TYR A 625 -2.43 -22.11 -6.50
C TYR A 625 -2.60 -23.46 -7.18
N ARG A 626 -1.94 -23.71 -8.31
CA ARG A 626 -1.97 -25.03 -8.96
C ARG A 626 -1.43 -26.11 -8.04
N TYR A 627 -0.32 -25.85 -7.34
CA TYR A 627 0.23 -26.78 -6.35
C TYR A 627 -0.82 -27.14 -5.27
N PHE A 628 -1.45 -26.15 -4.65
CA PHE A 628 -2.48 -26.39 -3.63
C PHE A 628 -3.78 -27.00 -4.18
N MET A 629 -4.01 -26.91 -5.50
CA MET A 629 -5.10 -27.58 -6.21
C MET A 629 -4.72 -28.99 -6.72
N GLY A 630 -3.51 -29.50 -6.41
CA GLY A 630 -3.04 -30.80 -6.86
C GLY A 630 -2.72 -30.88 -8.36
N GLN A 631 -2.39 -29.74 -8.98
CA GLN A 631 -2.03 -29.61 -10.38
C GLN A 631 -0.53 -29.34 -10.52
N LYS A 632 0.05 -29.69 -11.67
CA LYS A 632 1.45 -29.35 -11.99
C LYS A 632 1.64 -27.84 -11.90
N ASP A 633 2.74 -27.38 -11.31
CA ASP A 633 3.03 -25.98 -10.97
C ASP A 633 4.09 -25.33 -11.90
N THR A 634 4.40 -25.93 -13.06
CA THR A 634 5.28 -25.35 -14.09
C THR A 634 4.90 -23.90 -14.42
N LEU A 635 5.83 -22.95 -14.32
CA LEU A 635 5.55 -21.51 -14.34
C LEU A 635 4.76 -21.07 -15.59
N MET A 636 5.27 -21.38 -16.78
CA MET A 636 4.66 -21.04 -18.06
C MET A 636 4.20 -22.31 -18.79
N SER A 637 3.08 -22.22 -19.49
CA SER A 637 2.69 -23.26 -20.45
C SER A 637 3.68 -23.31 -21.62
N ASP A 638 3.70 -24.41 -22.37
CA ASP A 638 4.59 -24.54 -23.53
C ASP A 638 4.33 -23.45 -24.59
N SER A 639 3.06 -23.09 -24.79
CA SER A 639 2.68 -22.04 -25.75
C SER A 639 3.10 -20.64 -25.29
N GLU A 640 3.17 -20.37 -23.99
CA GLU A 640 3.73 -19.13 -23.45
C GLU A 640 5.26 -19.14 -23.52
N TRP A 641 5.89 -20.25 -23.14
CA TRP A 641 7.35 -20.36 -23.08
C TRP A 641 8.03 -20.29 -24.45
N GLN A 642 7.46 -20.96 -25.46
CA GLN A 642 8.04 -21.06 -26.81
C GLN A 642 7.63 -19.92 -27.74
N ARG A 643 6.69 -19.07 -27.32
CA ARG A 643 6.20 -17.96 -28.16
C ARG A 643 7.31 -16.92 -28.37
N ARG A 644 7.26 -16.28 -29.54
CA ARG A 644 8.01 -15.06 -29.85
C ARG A 644 7.24 -13.83 -29.34
N TYR A 645 7.93 -12.96 -28.60
CA TYR A 645 7.36 -11.78 -27.95
C TYR A 645 7.85 -10.48 -28.57
#